data_AF-A0A9P6WH51-F1
#
_entry.id   AF-A0A9P6WH51-F1
#
_cell.length_a   1.000
_cell.length_b   1.000
_cell.length_c   1.000
_cell.angle_alpha   90.00
_cell.angle_beta   90.00
_cell.angle_gamma   90.00
#
_symmetry.space_group_name_H-M   'P 1'
#
loop_
_entity.id
_entity.type
_entity.pdbx_description
1 polymer ?
#
loop_
_entity_poly.entity_id
_entity_poly.type
_entity_poly.pdbx_seq_one_letter_code
_entity_poly.pdbx_strand_id
1 'polypeptide(L)'
;MPEKRSNDSFDDSGLSSINRKKISIKQTPEEEAKAIEYFQPHVFVPSFKSQLTQNIKDSQPYRWGTIKNLISDELLRNVRKEIMQEIEFTKKETDIYKVFQSGDLANLSAMPADLLARLPSLYKLRSAIYSETFRSFISDVTGAGKLSGIKTDLSIQLYTKGCHLLTHDDVIGSRRVSFILYMPDPDATWKPHYGGALQLLDSLVPNVPRSDIHSKLVPDFNQIAFFTVQPGLSFHAVEEVKTDRQRLSLQGWFHIPQRGEDGFVEGEQEATEQKSTLQQLESKELKEFDFPKLKLTKIPNCLSISKSHDIKFTELDKEYLLKFMNPYLLIDSSITKLSKIFTDESVVDILSFLNEEYESLLKCLIKSLEINEYPSMPKNQAEVESSYPWKLAIPSHKQRYMYIDGGEYEDINSAKTILEINQVKNGSNCSNFDVVAKIFELQKNLMSSNPDYKNAKLENDKVEGVNVVSIKLCELASMFKSKAFRKWLTRITELKLVKDNVLIRRFRPGQDFILATKNTDDEDDDSNGDELMDGLLEGTMSLTPSHGWESGEWGGYELCLVDDDEISHDHDHDDNSTKPDELNEDEAAIYRTADKDSVVYEGQACWNRFTLMYRDPSVMKFVKYVSYEAPGCRWDINCSWKCSDEFDESD
;
A
#
# COMPACT_ATOMS: atom_id res chain seq x y z
N MET A 1 33.11 -22.05 46.77
CA MET A 1 33.31 -21.54 48.15
C MET A 1 32.83 -20.11 48.22
N PRO A 2 31.99 -19.71 49.18
CA PRO A 2 30.91 -20.43 49.84
C PRO A 2 29.53 -19.75 49.64
N GLU A 3 28.51 -20.41 50.19
CA GLU A 3 27.07 -20.18 50.10
C GLU A 3 26.52 -19.04 50.99
N LYS A 4 25.30 -18.60 50.61
CA LYS A 4 24.14 -18.13 51.41
C LYS A 4 24.34 -17.25 52.66
N ARG A 5 23.73 -16.05 52.61
CA ARG A 5 23.02 -15.36 53.71
C ARG A 5 21.82 -14.61 53.08
N SER A 6 20.59 -15.10 53.24
CA SER A 6 19.60 -14.80 54.30
C SER A 6 19.05 -13.37 54.23
N ASN A 7 17.74 -13.30 53.94
CA ASN A 7 16.87 -12.13 53.97
C ASN A 7 17.10 -11.23 55.19
N ASP A 8 17.21 -9.93 54.95
CA ASP A 8 16.74 -8.90 55.87
C ASP A 8 15.97 -7.85 55.07
N SER A 9 14.72 -7.67 55.49
CA SER A 9 13.75 -6.67 55.05
C SER A 9 14.25 -5.25 55.30
N PHE A 10 14.20 -4.39 54.28
CA PHE A 10 14.25 -2.95 54.46
C PHE A 10 13.12 -2.28 53.69
N ASP A 11 12.39 -1.45 54.44
CA ASP A 11 11.20 -0.68 54.10
C ASP A 11 11.29 0.06 52.76
N ASP A 12 10.34 -0.25 51.87
CA ASP A 12 10.01 0.56 50.71
C ASP A 12 9.11 1.73 51.17
N SER A 13 9.75 2.84 51.53
CA SER A 13 9.06 4.12 51.69
C SER A 13 9.87 5.22 51.03
N GLY A 14 9.51 5.56 49.79
CA GLY A 14 9.86 6.87 49.22
C GLY A 14 10.40 6.87 47.80
N LEU A 15 9.65 6.35 46.83
CA LEU A 15 9.64 6.92 45.48
C LEU A 15 8.20 7.07 45.03
N SER A 16 7.66 8.26 45.28
CA SER A 16 6.40 8.72 44.73
C SER A 16 6.44 8.57 43.21
N SER A 17 5.48 7.81 42.68
CA SER A 17 5.13 7.74 41.28
C SER A 17 5.07 9.15 40.67
N ILE A 18 5.97 9.42 39.72
CA ILE A 18 5.85 10.60 38.85
C ILE A 18 4.65 10.32 37.95
N ASN A 19 3.50 10.76 38.44
CA ASN A 19 2.26 10.84 37.70
C ASN A 19 2.55 11.67 36.43
N ARG A 20 2.68 11.02 35.26
CA ARG A 20 2.63 11.69 33.97
C ARG A 20 1.27 12.37 33.88
N LYS A 21 1.19 13.64 34.29
CA LYS A 21 -0.04 14.42 34.18
C LYS A 21 -0.42 14.49 32.69
N LYS A 22 -1.54 13.88 32.31
CA LYS A 22 -2.24 14.14 31.05
C LYS A 22 -2.57 15.65 31.02
N ILE A 23 -1.73 16.45 30.37
CA ILE A 23 -1.99 17.87 30.12
C ILE A 23 -2.87 17.93 28.87
N SER A 24 -4.18 17.68 29.04
CA SER A 24 -5.18 18.18 28.10
C SER A 24 -5.69 19.50 28.66
N ILE A 25 -5.31 20.61 28.02
CA ILE A 25 -5.63 21.96 28.47
C ILE A 25 -6.91 22.37 27.76
N LYS A 26 -8.02 22.42 28.50
CA LYS A 26 -9.20 23.16 28.06
C LYS A 26 -8.79 24.63 27.93
N GLN A 27 -9.04 25.23 26.76
CA GLN A 27 -8.69 26.64 26.51
C GLN A 27 -9.30 27.56 27.56
N THR A 28 -8.57 28.62 27.91
CA THR A 28 -9.10 29.63 28.80
C THR A 28 -10.13 30.50 28.07
N PRO A 29 -11.10 31.11 28.79
CA PRO A 29 -12.04 32.06 28.17
C PRO A 29 -11.35 33.23 27.45
N GLU A 30 -10.16 33.61 27.91
CA GLU A 30 -9.35 34.67 27.31
C GLU A 30 -8.70 34.24 25.99
N GLU A 31 -8.24 32.98 25.90
CA GLU A 31 -7.75 32.39 24.66
C GLU A 31 -8.88 32.26 23.62
N GLU A 32 -10.06 31.83 24.06
CA GLU A 32 -11.26 31.74 23.21
C GLU A 32 -11.67 33.11 22.66
N ALA A 33 -11.73 34.13 23.51
CA ALA A 33 -12.08 35.49 23.09
C ALA A 33 -11.12 36.06 22.03
N LYS A 34 -9.84 35.67 22.08
CA LYS A 34 -8.82 36.08 21.11
C LYS A 34 -8.76 35.19 19.87
N ALA A 35 -9.37 34.00 19.89
CA ALA A 35 -9.26 33.04 18.81
C ALA A 35 -9.74 33.62 17.46
N ILE A 36 -10.83 34.41 17.49
CA ILE A 36 -11.37 35.08 16.29
C ILE A 36 -10.34 36.00 15.63
N GLU A 37 -9.47 36.66 16.40
CA GLU A 37 -8.45 37.59 15.88
C GLU A 37 -7.36 36.86 15.08
N TYR A 38 -7.21 35.54 15.27
CA TYR A 38 -6.24 34.73 14.55
C TYR A 38 -6.72 34.25 13.17
N PHE A 39 -8.00 34.40 12.85
CA PHE A 39 -8.56 34.07 11.53
C PHE A 39 -8.71 35.31 10.65
N GLN A 40 -8.82 35.08 9.34
CA GLN A 40 -9.18 36.17 8.42
C GLN A 40 -10.64 36.61 8.63
N PRO A 41 -10.94 37.92 8.53
CA PRO A 41 -12.29 38.44 8.83
C PRO A 41 -13.42 37.81 8.00
N HIS A 42 -13.13 37.36 6.79
CA HIS A 42 -14.14 36.80 5.90
C HIS A 42 -14.69 35.44 6.37
N VAL A 43 -13.91 34.68 7.17
CA VAL A 43 -14.23 33.29 7.56
C VAL A 43 -15.55 33.21 8.33
N PHE A 44 -15.82 34.19 9.20
CA PHE A 44 -17.01 34.20 10.05
C PHE A 44 -18.16 35.05 9.49
N VAL A 45 -18.05 35.54 8.25
CA VAL A 45 -19.13 36.29 7.60
C VAL A 45 -20.29 35.33 7.29
N PRO A 46 -21.55 35.65 7.67
CA PRO A 46 -22.68 34.75 7.46
C PRO A 46 -22.89 34.29 6.01
N SER A 47 -22.69 35.19 5.04
CA SER A 47 -22.82 34.85 3.61
C SER A 47 -21.74 33.86 3.16
N PHE A 48 -20.51 34.00 3.66
CA PHE A 48 -19.42 33.06 3.37
C PHE A 48 -19.74 31.68 3.96
N LYS A 49 -20.18 31.65 5.22
CA LYS A 49 -20.61 30.41 5.89
C LYS A 49 -21.71 29.70 5.10
N SER A 50 -22.78 30.40 4.72
CA SER A 50 -23.88 29.80 3.95
C SER A 50 -23.42 29.26 2.60
N GLN A 51 -22.54 30.00 1.90
CA GLN A 51 -21.99 29.53 0.63
C GLN A 51 -21.11 28.28 0.83
N LEU A 52 -20.25 28.27 1.84
CA LEU A 52 -19.39 27.13 2.16
C LEU A 52 -20.21 25.89 2.54
N THR A 53 -21.25 26.04 3.37
CA THR A 53 -22.17 24.94 3.71
C THR A 53 -22.81 24.34 2.45
N GLN A 54 -23.27 25.18 1.51
CA GLN A 54 -23.85 24.70 0.27
C GLN A 54 -22.80 24.00 -0.61
N ASN A 55 -21.59 24.57 -0.72
CA ASN A 55 -20.49 23.97 -1.47
C ASN A 55 -20.10 22.58 -0.92
N ILE A 56 -20.05 22.41 0.40
CA ILE A 56 -19.75 21.11 1.05
C ILE A 56 -20.89 20.12 0.83
N LYS A 57 -22.14 20.59 0.84
CA LYS A 57 -23.31 19.73 0.60
C LYS A 57 -23.34 19.19 -0.83
N ASP A 58 -22.91 20.01 -1.79
CA ASP A 58 -22.90 19.67 -3.21
C ASP A 58 -21.57 19.06 -3.68
N SER A 59 -20.57 18.95 -2.80
CA SER A 59 -19.25 18.43 -3.15
C SER A 59 -19.30 16.94 -3.50
N GLN A 60 -18.33 16.51 -4.30
CA GLN A 60 -18.13 15.12 -4.72
C GLN A 60 -16.65 14.76 -4.59
N PRO A 61 -16.30 13.48 -4.36
CA PRO A 61 -17.20 12.30 -4.34
C PRO A 61 -17.95 12.09 -3.01
N TYR A 62 -17.46 12.69 -1.93
CA TYR A 62 -18.15 12.77 -0.64
C TYR A 62 -18.16 14.22 -0.14
N ARG A 63 -18.63 14.45 1.09
CA ARG A 63 -18.74 15.82 1.64
C ARG A 63 -17.38 16.33 2.10
N TRP A 64 -16.84 17.31 1.40
CA TRP A 64 -15.55 17.94 1.70
C TRP A 64 -15.60 19.44 1.41
N GLY A 65 -14.71 20.19 2.06
CA GLY A 65 -14.64 21.63 1.97
C GLY A 65 -13.21 22.15 1.91
N THR A 66 -13.06 23.38 1.46
CA THR A 66 -11.79 24.11 1.50
C THR A 66 -12.03 25.60 1.75
N ILE A 67 -11.13 26.23 2.49
CA ILE A 67 -11.13 27.67 2.75
C ILE A 67 -9.74 28.20 2.42
N LYS A 68 -9.66 29.24 1.59
CA LYS A 68 -8.42 29.95 1.28
C LYS A 68 -8.27 31.14 2.20
N ASN A 69 -7.03 31.48 2.54
CA ASN A 69 -6.70 32.54 3.49
C ASN A 69 -7.42 32.32 4.83
N LEU A 70 -7.22 31.17 5.47
CA LEU A 70 -7.93 30.85 6.72
C LEU A 70 -7.44 31.72 7.89
N ILE A 71 -6.13 31.72 8.10
CA ILE A 71 -5.45 32.28 9.27
C ILE A 71 -4.91 33.68 8.94
N SER A 72 -4.71 34.51 9.95
CA SER A 72 -3.94 35.75 9.82
C SER A 72 -2.60 35.48 9.13
N ASP A 73 -2.30 36.21 8.06
CA ASP A 73 -1.12 35.97 7.23
C ASP A 73 0.18 36.08 8.04
N GLU A 74 0.26 37.09 8.92
CA GLU A 74 1.39 37.29 9.82
C GLU A 74 1.57 36.10 10.77
N LEU A 75 0.48 35.61 11.36
CA LEU A 75 0.52 34.46 12.27
C LEU A 75 1.03 33.22 11.55
N LEU A 76 0.48 32.90 10.38
CA LEU A 76 0.85 31.67 9.67
C LEU A 76 2.27 31.72 9.10
N ARG A 77 2.75 32.89 8.67
CA ARG A 77 4.16 33.10 8.30
C ARG A 77 5.09 32.85 9.48
N ASN A 78 4.73 33.34 10.67
CA ASN A 78 5.50 33.10 11.89
C ASN A 78 5.48 31.63 12.30
N VAL A 79 4.33 30.95 12.23
CA VAL A 79 4.22 29.49 12.46
C VAL A 79 5.15 28.73 11.53
N ARG A 80 5.10 29.02 10.22
CA ARG A 80 5.96 28.36 9.24
C ARG A 80 7.43 28.57 9.57
N LYS A 81 7.82 29.80 9.94
CA LYS A 81 9.20 30.13 10.32
C LYS A 81 9.63 29.35 11.56
N GLU A 82 8.81 29.32 12.61
CA GLU A 82 9.05 28.56 13.83
C GLU A 82 9.26 27.06 13.54
N ILE A 83 8.35 26.45 12.77
CA ILE A 83 8.46 25.03 12.37
C ILE A 83 9.77 24.75 11.65
N MET A 84 10.12 25.55 10.63
CA MET A 84 11.31 25.32 9.83
C MET A 84 12.63 25.58 10.58
N GLN A 85 12.60 26.30 11.70
CA GLN A 85 13.79 26.64 12.49
C GLN A 85 13.99 25.69 13.69
N GLU A 86 12.90 25.25 14.31
CA GLU A 86 12.94 24.58 15.61
C GLU A 86 12.57 23.08 15.54
N ILE A 87 11.92 22.62 14.47
CA ILE A 87 11.47 21.23 14.33
C ILE A 87 12.38 20.46 13.37
N GLU A 88 12.96 19.37 13.87
CA GLU A 88 13.68 18.39 13.06
C GLU A 88 12.71 17.36 12.47
N PHE A 89 12.94 17.04 11.19
CA PHE A 89 12.09 16.18 10.40
C PHE A 89 12.84 14.90 10.03
N THR A 90 12.26 13.75 10.39
CA THR A 90 12.83 12.43 10.10
C THR A 90 12.02 11.76 9.00
N LYS A 91 12.72 11.24 7.97
CA LYS A 91 12.09 10.44 6.92
C LYS A 91 11.52 9.17 7.54
N LYS A 92 10.23 8.92 7.34
CA LYS A 92 9.56 7.65 7.60
C LYS A 92 8.98 7.10 6.31
N GLU A 93 9.15 5.81 6.12
CA GLU A 93 8.71 5.09 4.94
C GLU A 93 8.12 3.75 5.40
N THR A 94 6.88 3.50 5.00
CA THR A 94 6.15 2.24 5.22
C THR A 94 5.74 1.68 3.86
N ASP A 95 4.85 0.71 3.79
CA ASP A 95 4.20 0.32 2.54
C ASP A 95 3.34 1.49 1.97
N ILE A 96 2.50 2.11 2.80
CA ILE A 96 1.47 3.08 2.39
C ILE A 96 1.98 4.53 2.21
N TYR A 97 3.10 4.92 2.84
CA TYR A 97 3.59 6.29 2.72
C TYR A 97 5.11 6.42 2.67
N LYS A 98 5.55 7.60 2.25
CA LYS A 98 6.90 8.14 2.42
C LYS A 98 6.76 9.61 2.77
N VAL A 99 7.11 10.00 4.00
CA VAL A 99 6.89 11.36 4.51
C VAL A 99 7.98 11.72 5.52
N PHE A 100 8.29 13.01 5.65
CA PHE A 100 9.09 13.49 6.75
C PHE A 100 8.18 13.92 7.90
N GLN A 101 8.26 13.18 9.00
CA GLN A 101 7.49 13.45 10.21
C GLN A 101 8.40 14.02 11.28
N SER A 102 7.84 14.89 12.11
CA SER A 102 8.52 15.40 13.29
C SER A 102 8.58 14.31 14.37
N GLY A 103 9.78 13.83 14.68
CA GLY A 103 10.04 12.53 15.34
C GLY A 103 9.50 12.31 16.76
N ASP A 104 8.96 13.32 17.45
CA ASP A 104 8.54 13.23 18.86
C ASP A 104 7.35 14.17 19.19
N LEU A 105 6.52 14.47 18.19
CA LEU A 105 5.57 15.60 18.24
C LEU A 105 4.10 15.19 18.05
N ALA A 106 3.78 13.89 18.07
CA ALA A 106 2.43 13.34 17.93
C ALA A 106 1.41 13.95 18.90
N ASN A 107 1.88 14.57 19.98
CA ASN A 107 1.12 15.55 20.72
C ASN A 107 1.94 16.82 20.92
N LEU A 108 1.56 17.93 20.27
CA LEU A 108 2.06 19.27 20.61
C LEU A 108 1.93 19.55 22.13
N SER A 109 0.96 18.89 22.78
CA SER A 109 0.68 18.94 24.23
C SER A 109 1.70 18.18 25.10
N ALA A 110 2.49 17.28 24.51
CA ALA A 110 3.53 16.48 25.18
C ALA A 110 4.94 17.05 25.00
N MET A 111 5.08 18.18 24.28
CA MET A 111 6.37 18.82 24.07
C MET A 111 7.01 19.33 25.38
N PRO A 112 8.35 19.29 25.47
CA PRO A 112 9.08 19.97 26.53
C PRO A 112 8.70 21.46 26.62
N ALA A 113 8.55 21.97 27.85
CA ALA A 113 8.08 23.35 28.08
C ALA A 113 9.01 24.41 27.45
N ASP A 114 10.30 24.11 27.33
CA ASP A 114 11.31 24.93 26.65
C ASP A 114 11.14 24.97 25.13
N LEU A 115 10.66 23.89 24.51
CA LEU A 115 10.33 23.85 23.08
C LEU A 115 9.02 24.60 22.81
N LEU A 116 8.01 24.44 23.66
CA LEU A 116 6.76 25.22 23.57
C LEU A 116 7.00 26.72 23.70
N ALA A 117 7.93 27.15 24.56
CA ALA A 117 8.31 28.56 24.68
C ALA A 117 8.96 29.13 23.40
N ARG A 118 9.60 28.27 22.58
CA ARG A 118 10.18 28.63 21.27
C ARG A 118 9.19 28.56 20.11
N LEU A 119 8.00 28.00 20.34
CA LEU A 119 6.94 27.82 19.33
C LEU A 119 5.64 28.60 19.68
N PRO A 120 5.71 29.89 20.06
CA PRO A 120 4.54 30.63 20.54
C PRO A 120 3.47 30.85 19.46
N SER A 121 3.84 30.97 18.18
CA SER A 121 2.88 31.14 17.09
C SER A 121 2.17 29.83 16.77
N LEU A 122 2.90 28.71 16.80
CA LEU A 122 2.30 27.37 16.64
C LEU A 122 1.30 27.06 17.76
N TYR A 123 1.62 27.43 19.00
CA TYR A 123 0.67 27.32 20.12
C TYR A 123 -0.61 28.14 19.86
N LYS A 124 -0.47 29.41 19.42
CA LYS A 124 -1.63 30.25 19.07
C LYS A 124 -2.46 29.65 17.95
N LEU A 125 -1.83 29.08 16.92
CA LEU A 125 -2.52 28.42 15.82
C LEU A 125 -3.32 27.21 16.31
N ARG A 126 -2.71 26.34 17.13
CA ARG A 126 -3.42 25.21 17.74
C ARG A 126 -4.62 25.70 18.55
N SER A 127 -4.44 26.73 19.38
CA SER A 127 -5.53 27.30 20.16
C SER A 127 -6.62 27.89 19.26
N ALA A 128 -6.28 28.56 18.16
CA ALA A 128 -7.26 29.04 17.20
C ALA A 128 -8.08 27.88 16.59
N ILE A 129 -7.42 26.83 16.11
CA ILE A 129 -8.06 25.68 15.45
C ILE A 129 -9.00 24.92 16.40
N TYR A 130 -8.61 24.70 17.66
CA TYR A 130 -9.45 23.97 18.62
C TYR A 130 -10.37 24.86 19.46
N SER A 131 -10.45 26.16 19.17
CA SER A 131 -11.40 27.08 19.81
C SER A 131 -12.84 26.62 19.62
N GLU A 132 -13.71 26.91 20.59
CA GLU A 132 -15.15 26.66 20.48
C GLU A 132 -15.75 27.38 19.28
N THR A 133 -15.26 28.58 18.98
CA THR A 133 -15.69 29.38 17.84
C THR A 133 -15.42 28.64 16.52
N PHE A 134 -14.19 28.16 16.30
CA PHE A 134 -13.86 27.47 15.06
C PHE A 134 -14.46 26.05 15.00
N ARG A 135 -14.50 25.32 16.11
CA ARG A 135 -15.19 24.02 16.19
C ARG A 135 -16.66 24.13 15.86
N SER A 136 -17.34 25.14 16.40
CA SER A 136 -18.76 25.42 16.09
C SER A 136 -18.92 25.77 14.62
N PHE A 137 -18.03 26.59 14.06
CA PHE A 137 -18.03 26.90 12.64
C PHE A 137 -17.88 25.65 11.77
N ILE A 138 -16.89 24.78 12.03
CA ILE A 138 -16.67 23.53 11.28
C ILE A 138 -17.87 22.59 11.44
N SER A 139 -18.38 22.43 12.65
CA SER A 139 -19.58 21.63 12.96
C SER A 139 -20.78 22.08 12.13
N ASP A 140 -21.01 23.40 12.04
CA ASP A 140 -22.13 23.98 11.30
C ASP A 140 -22.00 23.84 9.77
N VAL A 141 -20.79 24.02 9.21
CA VAL A 141 -20.60 23.95 7.74
C VAL A 141 -20.54 22.52 7.22
N THR A 142 -20.08 21.57 8.04
CA THR A 142 -20.00 20.14 7.68
C THR A 142 -21.28 19.37 8.05
N GLY A 143 -22.00 19.82 9.09
CA GLY A 143 -23.08 19.05 9.69
C GLY A 143 -22.62 17.79 10.44
N ALA A 144 -21.33 17.72 10.82
CA ALA A 144 -20.74 16.54 11.46
C ALA A 144 -21.13 16.34 12.93
N GLY A 145 -21.92 17.26 13.51
CA GLY A 145 -22.20 17.29 14.94
C GLY A 145 -21.06 17.91 15.75
N LYS A 146 -21.23 17.96 17.08
CA LYS A 146 -20.30 18.64 17.99
C LYS A 146 -18.89 18.04 17.93
N LEU A 147 -17.88 18.84 18.23
CA LEU A 147 -16.46 18.45 18.11
C LEU A 147 -15.75 18.68 19.44
N SER A 148 -14.90 17.73 19.84
CA SER A 148 -14.09 17.84 21.06
C SER A 148 -13.15 19.04 21.00
N GLY A 149 -13.08 19.81 22.10
CA GLY A 149 -12.06 20.83 22.35
C GLY A 149 -10.96 20.35 23.30
N ILE A 150 -11.19 19.25 24.02
CA ILE A 150 -10.24 18.62 24.95
C ILE A 150 -9.27 17.69 24.21
N LYS A 151 -9.78 16.89 23.25
CA LYS A 151 -8.97 15.95 22.48
C LYS A 151 -8.45 16.65 21.23
N THR A 152 -7.24 17.18 21.35
CA THR A 152 -6.51 17.83 20.25
C THR A 152 -5.57 16.82 19.61
N ASP A 153 -5.61 16.70 18.29
CA ASP A 153 -4.78 15.77 17.52
C ASP A 153 -4.21 16.51 16.31
N LEU A 154 -2.92 16.84 16.37
CA LEU A 154 -2.20 17.60 15.36
C LEU A 154 -0.84 16.99 15.11
N SER A 155 -0.53 16.80 13.83
CA SER A 155 0.81 16.44 13.36
C SER A 155 1.29 17.40 12.28
N ILE A 156 2.60 17.58 12.22
CA ILE A 156 3.25 18.39 11.20
C ILE A 156 3.97 17.45 10.26
N GLN A 157 3.70 17.61 8.97
CA GLN A 157 4.27 16.75 7.93
C GLN A 157 4.92 17.60 6.85
N LEU A 158 6.09 17.13 6.43
CA LEU A 158 6.84 17.71 5.33
C LEU A 158 6.91 16.67 4.19
N TYR A 159 6.31 17.02 3.06
CA TYR A 159 6.43 16.25 1.83
C TYR A 159 7.46 16.91 0.93
N THR A 160 8.54 16.19 0.64
CA THR A 160 9.55 16.55 -0.35
C THR A 160 9.41 15.67 -1.58
N LYS A 161 10.27 15.87 -2.58
CA LYS A 161 10.34 15.02 -3.78
C LYS A 161 10.29 13.52 -3.44
N GLY A 162 9.40 12.76 -4.08
CA GLY A 162 9.17 11.33 -3.85
C GLY A 162 8.24 11.00 -2.67
N CYS A 163 7.93 11.96 -1.78
CA CYS A 163 6.99 11.76 -0.70
C CYS A 163 5.56 11.62 -1.23
N HIS A 164 4.81 10.69 -0.66
CA HIS A 164 3.44 10.32 -1.03
C HIS A 164 2.73 9.68 0.17
N LEU A 165 1.39 9.65 0.11
CA LEU A 165 0.54 8.88 1.01
C LEU A 165 -0.57 8.26 0.15
N LEU A 166 -0.65 6.94 0.12
CA LEU A 166 -1.57 6.21 -0.74
C LEU A 166 -3.01 6.23 -0.18
N THR A 167 -3.93 5.59 -0.90
CA THR A 167 -5.37 5.61 -0.60
C THR A 167 -5.68 5.05 0.79
N HIS A 168 -6.38 5.84 1.60
CA HIS A 168 -6.88 5.48 2.93
C HIS A 168 -8.13 6.34 3.23
N ASP A 169 -8.87 6.05 4.31
CA ASP A 169 -10.15 6.72 4.62
C ASP A 169 -10.18 7.52 5.94
N ASP A 170 -9.07 7.55 6.69
CA ASP A 170 -8.90 8.25 7.97
C ASP A 170 -9.77 7.73 9.13
N VAL A 171 -10.38 6.55 9.00
CA VAL A 171 -11.31 6.02 10.00
C VAL A 171 -10.53 5.30 11.12
N ILE A 172 -10.13 6.07 12.13
CA ILE A 172 -9.37 5.59 13.29
C ILE A 172 -9.96 6.17 14.57
N GLY A 173 -10.21 5.31 15.56
CA GLY A 173 -10.67 5.69 16.90
C GLY A 173 -11.86 6.64 16.89
N SER A 174 -11.70 7.82 17.50
CA SER A 174 -12.76 8.82 17.63
C SER A 174 -12.69 9.99 16.64
N ARG A 175 -11.96 9.84 15.53
CA ARG A 175 -11.84 10.89 14.50
C ARG A 175 -13.19 11.17 13.83
N ARG A 176 -13.56 12.45 13.73
CA ARG A 176 -14.86 12.90 13.18
C ARG A 176 -14.72 13.82 11.97
N VAL A 177 -13.78 14.76 12.00
CA VAL A 177 -13.46 15.63 10.85
C VAL A 177 -11.95 15.69 10.68
N SER A 178 -11.47 15.26 9.51
CA SER A 178 -10.07 15.41 9.11
C SER A 178 -9.84 16.79 8.51
N PHE A 179 -8.68 17.39 8.77
CA PHE A 179 -8.28 18.63 8.15
C PHE A 179 -6.78 18.71 7.87
N ILE A 180 -6.44 19.48 6.85
CA ILE A 180 -5.05 19.73 6.42
C ILE A 180 -4.92 21.22 6.12
N LEU A 181 -4.12 21.92 6.91
CA LEU A 181 -3.73 23.31 6.69
C LEU A 181 -2.37 23.36 5.97
N TYR A 182 -2.37 23.91 4.76
CA TYR A 182 -1.21 23.97 3.89
C TYR A 182 -0.36 25.21 4.18
N MET A 183 0.96 24.98 4.31
CA MET A 183 1.97 26.01 4.52
C MET A 183 3.18 25.85 3.58
N PRO A 184 3.01 25.66 2.25
CA PRO A 184 4.12 25.77 1.31
C PRO A 184 4.76 27.17 1.38
N ASP A 185 5.75 27.46 0.52
CA ASP A 185 6.37 28.79 0.46
C ASP A 185 5.29 29.89 0.28
N PRO A 186 5.14 30.84 1.24
CA PRO A 186 4.10 31.85 1.20
C PRO A 186 4.25 32.86 0.06
N ASP A 187 5.46 32.97 -0.51
CA ASP A 187 5.77 33.95 -1.55
C ASP A 187 5.80 33.32 -2.95
N ALA A 188 5.38 32.05 -3.07
CA ALA A 188 5.29 31.33 -4.33
C ALA A 188 4.03 30.44 -4.42
N THR A 189 3.33 30.53 -5.54
CA THR A 189 2.19 29.64 -5.81
C THR A 189 2.65 28.20 -6.06
N TRP A 190 2.06 27.25 -5.34
CA TRP A 190 2.24 25.83 -5.60
C TRP A 190 1.52 25.43 -6.89
N LYS A 191 2.22 24.77 -7.81
CA LYS A 191 1.71 24.48 -9.16
C LYS A 191 1.25 23.02 -9.28
N PRO A 192 0.25 22.71 -10.12
CA PRO A 192 -0.24 21.35 -10.30
C PRO A 192 0.85 20.32 -10.69
N HIS A 193 1.88 20.72 -11.44
CA HIS A 193 2.97 19.83 -11.85
C HIS A 193 4.00 19.54 -10.75
N TYR A 194 3.96 20.27 -9.62
CA TYR A 194 4.80 19.95 -8.46
C TYR A 194 4.33 18.67 -7.74
N GLY A 195 3.12 18.18 -8.05
CA GLY A 195 2.51 17.08 -7.31
C GLY A 195 1.98 17.52 -5.93
N GLY A 196 1.87 16.60 -4.98
CA GLY A 196 1.46 16.94 -3.61
C GLY A 196 -0.01 17.33 -3.43
N ALA A 197 -0.85 17.12 -4.43
CA ALA A 197 -2.27 17.42 -4.30
C ALA A 197 -2.99 16.44 -3.37
N LEU A 198 -3.99 16.92 -2.65
CA LEU A 198 -4.98 16.04 -2.02
C LEU A 198 -5.86 15.47 -3.15
N GLN A 199 -5.90 14.14 -3.25
CA GLN A 199 -6.69 13.39 -4.22
C GLN A 199 -7.85 12.73 -3.50
N LEU A 200 -9.07 12.88 -4.00
CA LEU A 200 -10.27 12.25 -3.45
C LEU A 200 -10.77 11.19 -4.43
N LEU A 201 -11.13 10.03 -3.89
CA LEU A 201 -11.58 8.87 -4.65
C LEU A 201 -13.05 8.61 -4.34
N ASP A 202 -13.79 8.20 -5.37
CA ASP A 202 -15.16 7.73 -5.22
C ASP A 202 -15.18 6.26 -4.79
N SER A 203 -16.30 5.81 -4.24
CA SER A 203 -16.49 4.42 -3.83
C SER A 203 -17.36 3.66 -4.84
N LEU A 204 -16.92 2.50 -5.27
CA LEU A 204 -17.71 1.56 -6.06
C LEU A 204 -18.90 1.04 -5.25
N VAL A 205 -18.59 0.61 -4.02
CA VAL A 205 -19.49 0.31 -2.91
C VAL A 205 -18.79 0.75 -1.62
N PRO A 206 -19.48 0.91 -0.48
CA PRO A 206 -18.82 1.19 0.79
C PRO A 206 -17.64 0.23 1.04
N ASN A 207 -16.51 0.78 1.49
CA ASN A 207 -15.20 0.11 1.68
C ASN A 207 -14.46 -0.31 0.40
N VAL A 208 -14.99 -0.06 -0.79
CA VAL A 208 -14.34 -0.40 -2.07
C VAL A 208 -14.17 0.87 -2.90
N PRO A 209 -13.05 1.61 -2.74
CA PRO A 209 -12.76 2.77 -3.56
C PRO A 209 -12.54 2.38 -5.02
N ARG A 210 -12.96 3.25 -5.93
CA ARG A 210 -12.53 3.21 -7.32
C ARG A 210 -11.04 3.47 -7.41
N SER A 211 -10.42 2.98 -8.49
CA SER A 211 -8.98 3.17 -8.69
C SER A 211 -8.62 4.60 -9.07
N ASP A 212 -9.45 5.25 -9.87
CA ASP A 212 -9.13 6.54 -10.47
C ASP A 212 -9.53 7.73 -9.59
N ILE A 213 -8.73 8.78 -9.67
CA ILE A 213 -8.94 10.01 -8.89
C ILE A 213 -10.16 10.75 -9.43
N HIS A 214 -11.12 11.05 -8.55
CA HIS A 214 -12.31 11.82 -8.91
C HIS A 214 -12.04 13.33 -8.83
N SER A 215 -11.51 13.79 -7.70
CA SER A 215 -11.26 15.21 -7.42
C SER A 215 -9.82 15.43 -6.96
N LYS A 216 -9.24 16.59 -7.31
CA LYS A 216 -7.86 16.95 -6.95
C LYS A 216 -7.80 18.38 -6.44
N LEU A 217 -7.27 18.58 -5.23
CA LEU A 217 -7.02 19.89 -4.65
C LEU A 217 -5.52 20.17 -4.63
N VAL A 218 -5.07 21.13 -5.44
CA VAL A 218 -3.70 21.63 -5.41
C VAL A 218 -3.55 22.51 -4.15
N PRO A 219 -2.63 22.20 -3.23
CA PRO A 219 -2.46 22.95 -1.99
C PRO A 219 -1.93 24.35 -2.30
N ASP A 220 -2.21 25.33 -1.44
CA ASP A 220 -1.66 26.67 -1.53
C ASP A 220 -1.40 27.21 -0.12
N PHE A 221 -0.56 28.25 0.02
CA PHE A 221 -0.31 28.82 1.34
C PHE A 221 -1.60 29.33 1.98
N ASN A 222 -1.78 29.04 3.27
CA ASN A 222 -2.95 29.46 4.05
C ASN A 222 -4.29 28.92 3.54
N GLN A 223 -4.26 27.76 2.88
CA GLN A 223 -5.45 27.02 2.48
C GLN A 223 -5.67 25.84 3.41
N ILE A 224 -6.89 25.64 3.89
CA ILE A 224 -7.31 24.43 4.60
C ILE A 224 -8.18 23.57 3.69
N ALA A 225 -8.00 22.25 3.75
CA ALA A 225 -8.94 21.26 3.26
C ALA A 225 -9.48 20.48 4.46
N PHE A 226 -10.75 20.09 4.43
CA PHE A 226 -11.35 19.29 5.50
C PHE A 226 -12.53 18.48 4.98
N PHE A 227 -12.81 17.36 5.64
CA PHE A 227 -13.95 16.49 5.33
C PHE A 227 -14.37 15.70 6.56
N THR A 228 -15.65 15.35 6.61
CA THR A 228 -16.15 14.44 7.64
C THR A 228 -15.57 13.05 7.39
N VAL A 229 -15.08 12.40 8.44
CA VAL A 229 -14.62 11.01 8.37
C VAL A 229 -15.85 10.11 8.20
N GLN A 230 -15.87 9.32 7.13
CA GLN A 230 -17.01 8.51 6.74
C GLN A 230 -16.52 7.08 6.45
N PRO A 231 -16.77 6.11 7.37
CA PRO A 231 -16.39 4.72 7.19
C PRO A 231 -16.73 4.18 5.80
N GLY A 232 -15.70 3.74 5.07
CA GLY A 232 -15.84 3.16 3.73
C GLY A 232 -16.15 4.14 2.58
N LEU A 233 -16.10 5.45 2.82
CA LEU A 233 -16.42 6.48 1.81
C LEU A 233 -15.36 7.57 1.69
N SER A 234 -14.74 8.02 2.79
CA SER A 234 -13.83 9.18 2.78
C SER A 234 -12.42 8.88 2.24
N PHE A 235 -12.34 8.07 1.16
CA PHE A 235 -11.08 7.65 0.57
C PHE A 235 -10.34 8.80 -0.12
N HIS A 236 -9.09 8.99 0.29
CA HIS A 236 -8.21 10.02 -0.24
C HIS A 236 -6.74 9.58 -0.21
N ALA A 237 -5.92 10.34 -0.93
CA ALA A 237 -4.47 10.15 -1.03
C ALA A 237 -3.76 11.50 -1.14
N VAL A 238 -2.45 11.52 -0.90
CA VAL A 238 -1.57 12.64 -1.23
C VAL A 238 -0.74 12.24 -2.44
N GLU A 239 -1.00 12.90 -3.58
CA GLU A 239 -0.22 12.72 -4.80
C GLU A 239 1.27 12.90 -4.50
N GLU A 240 2.11 12.05 -5.07
CA GLU A 240 3.55 12.19 -4.97
C GLU A 240 4.02 13.61 -5.32
N VAL A 241 4.92 14.18 -4.51
CA VAL A 241 5.61 15.42 -4.85
C VAL A 241 6.69 15.14 -5.89
N LYS A 242 6.56 15.76 -7.07
CA LYS A 242 7.33 15.45 -8.29
C LYS A 242 8.53 16.37 -8.51
N THR A 243 8.67 17.41 -7.70
CA THR A 243 9.74 18.41 -7.83
C THR A 243 10.46 18.61 -6.51
N ASP A 244 11.68 19.15 -6.56
CA ASP A 244 12.45 19.47 -5.37
C ASP A 244 11.89 20.73 -4.66
N ARG A 245 10.75 20.54 -3.98
CA ARG A 245 10.01 21.54 -3.24
C ARG A 245 9.48 20.95 -1.96
N GLN A 246 9.28 21.82 -0.98
CA GLN A 246 8.81 21.48 0.35
C GLN A 246 7.33 21.82 0.49
N ARG A 247 6.47 20.81 0.51
CA ARG A 247 5.06 20.93 0.88
C ARG A 247 4.94 20.67 2.37
N LEU A 248 5.03 21.73 3.15
CA LEU A 248 4.74 21.69 4.58
C LEU A 248 3.22 21.76 4.80
N SER A 249 2.72 20.91 5.68
CA SER A 249 1.33 20.95 6.15
C SER A 249 1.23 20.63 7.62
N LEU A 250 0.21 21.21 8.25
CA LEU A 250 -0.27 20.81 9.56
C LEU A 250 -1.57 20.07 9.34
N GLN A 251 -1.63 18.81 9.73
CA GLN A 251 -2.82 18.00 9.62
C GLN A 251 -3.30 17.57 10.99
N GLY A 252 -4.57 17.24 11.09
CA GLY A 252 -5.13 16.77 12.33
C GLY A 252 -6.60 16.44 12.22
N TRP A 253 -7.16 16.09 13.37
CA TRP A 253 -8.53 15.64 13.46
C TRP A 253 -9.27 16.35 14.59
N PHE A 254 -10.54 16.64 14.31
CA PHE A 254 -11.50 16.91 15.36
C PHE A 254 -12.16 15.60 15.76
N HIS A 255 -12.25 15.35 17.06
CA HIS A 255 -12.78 14.10 17.60
C HIS A 255 -14.24 14.23 18.03
N ILE A 256 -14.88 13.07 18.20
CA ILE A 256 -16.12 12.91 18.96
C ILE A 256 -15.93 13.57 20.35
N PRO A 257 -16.89 14.39 20.83
CA PRO A 257 -16.82 15.01 22.16
C PRO A 257 -16.53 13.97 23.23
N GLN A 258 -15.73 14.33 24.23
CA GLN A 258 -15.32 13.46 25.33
C GLN A 258 -16.26 13.63 26.53
N ARG A 259 -16.23 12.67 27.47
CA ARG A 259 -17.07 12.72 28.68
C ARG A 259 -16.87 14.07 29.41
N GLY A 260 -17.96 14.83 29.54
CA GLY A 260 -17.96 16.16 30.17
C GLY A 260 -17.90 17.35 29.19
N GLU A 261 -17.81 17.11 27.88
CA GLU A 261 -17.94 18.13 26.84
C GLU A 261 -19.38 18.28 26.34
N ASP A 262 -19.68 19.44 25.76
CA ASP A 262 -20.96 19.68 25.09
C ASP A 262 -21.13 18.74 23.88
N GLY A 263 -22.29 18.09 23.80
CA GLY A 263 -22.60 17.11 22.76
C GLY A 263 -22.00 15.72 22.95
N PHE A 264 -21.44 15.39 24.13
CA PHE A 264 -21.04 14.02 24.46
C PHE A 264 -22.25 13.08 24.51
N VAL A 265 -22.15 11.95 23.81
CA VAL A 265 -23.12 10.86 23.85
C VAL A 265 -22.38 9.57 24.24
N GLU A 266 -22.83 8.95 25.33
CA GLU A 266 -22.25 7.68 25.80
C GLU A 266 -22.51 6.56 24.78
N GLY A 267 -21.47 5.82 24.39
CA GLY A 267 -21.56 4.76 23.38
C GLY A 267 -21.32 5.19 21.93
N GLU A 268 -21.17 6.50 21.64
CA GLU A 268 -21.03 6.99 20.27
C GLU A 268 -19.68 6.65 19.62
N GLN A 269 -18.60 6.73 20.41
CA GLN A 269 -17.26 6.38 19.96
C GLN A 269 -17.20 4.87 19.66
N GLU A 270 -17.68 4.05 20.59
CA GLU A 270 -17.70 2.60 20.47
C GLU A 270 -18.55 2.16 19.27
N ALA A 271 -19.69 2.81 19.02
CA ALA A 271 -20.52 2.54 17.84
C ALA A 271 -19.87 2.96 16.51
N THR A 272 -18.93 3.91 16.54
CA THR A 272 -18.17 4.34 15.36
C THR A 272 -17.03 3.37 15.09
N GLU A 273 -16.27 3.02 16.14
CA GLU A 273 -15.18 2.06 16.09
C GLU A 273 -15.68 0.67 15.63
N GLN A 274 -16.86 0.24 16.10
CA GLN A 274 -17.50 -1.00 15.67
C GLN A 274 -17.80 -1.08 14.16
N LYS A 275 -17.91 0.05 13.45
CA LYS A 275 -18.13 0.10 11.99
C LYS A 275 -16.83 0.12 11.19
N SER A 276 -15.70 0.26 11.88
CA SER A 276 -14.38 0.46 11.31
C SER A 276 -13.42 -0.66 11.70
N THR A 277 -13.90 -1.72 12.34
CA THR A 277 -13.02 -2.81 12.77
C THR A 277 -12.39 -3.47 11.55
N LEU A 278 -11.10 -3.76 11.63
CA LEU A 278 -10.33 -4.41 10.57
C LEU A 278 -10.99 -5.74 10.14
N GLN A 279 -11.61 -6.46 11.10
CA GLN A 279 -12.41 -7.65 10.83
C GLN A 279 -13.61 -7.41 9.89
N GLN A 280 -14.21 -6.22 9.88
CA GLN A 280 -15.25 -5.86 8.91
C GLN A 280 -14.67 -5.49 7.54
N LEU A 281 -13.47 -4.90 7.48
CA LEU A 281 -12.78 -4.56 6.23
C LEU A 281 -12.22 -5.79 5.50
N GLU A 282 -11.94 -6.86 6.24
CA GLU A 282 -11.52 -8.16 5.72
C GLU A 282 -12.67 -9.17 5.59
N SER A 283 -13.93 -8.72 5.68
CA SER A 283 -15.06 -9.61 5.55
C SER A 283 -15.06 -10.33 4.20
N LYS A 284 -15.63 -11.53 4.18
CA LYS A 284 -15.74 -12.35 2.96
C LYS A 284 -16.43 -11.59 1.82
N GLU A 285 -17.43 -10.77 2.15
CA GLU A 285 -18.17 -9.95 1.20
C GLU A 285 -17.32 -8.82 0.59
N LEU A 286 -16.31 -8.30 1.29
CA LEU A 286 -15.40 -7.29 0.74
C LEU A 286 -14.27 -7.92 -0.07
N LYS A 287 -13.77 -9.10 0.35
CA LYS A 287 -12.80 -9.89 -0.43
C LYS A 287 -13.35 -10.27 -1.81
N GLU A 288 -14.68 -10.34 -1.98
CA GLU A 288 -15.34 -10.50 -3.28
C GLU A 288 -15.03 -9.37 -4.29
N PHE A 289 -14.58 -8.20 -3.85
CA PHE A 289 -14.19 -7.09 -4.73
C PHE A 289 -12.69 -7.02 -5.03
N ASP A 290 -11.87 -7.89 -4.44
CA ASP A 290 -10.42 -7.89 -4.66
C ASP A 290 -10.08 -8.56 -6.01
N PHE A 291 -9.40 -7.85 -6.91
CA PHE A 291 -8.89 -8.40 -8.17
C PHE A 291 -7.41 -8.05 -8.35
N PRO A 292 -6.56 -8.96 -8.88
CA PRO A 292 -6.89 -10.33 -9.26
C PRO A 292 -7.29 -11.20 -8.07
N LYS A 293 -8.18 -12.15 -8.31
CA LYS A 293 -8.44 -13.24 -7.37
C LYS A 293 -7.24 -14.17 -7.36
N LEU A 294 -6.76 -14.57 -6.18
CA LEU A 294 -5.86 -15.72 -6.08
C LEU A 294 -6.67 -16.97 -6.42
N LYS A 295 -6.66 -17.38 -7.69
CA LYS A 295 -7.34 -18.60 -8.17
C LYS A 295 -6.28 -19.66 -8.42
N LEU A 296 -6.02 -20.49 -7.42
CA LEU A 296 -5.11 -21.62 -7.54
C LEU A 296 -5.76 -22.77 -8.32
N THR A 297 -5.20 -23.09 -9.49
CA THR A 297 -5.72 -24.16 -10.36
C THR A 297 -5.04 -25.48 -10.04
N LYS A 298 -5.82 -26.58 -9.92
CA LYS A 298 -5.27 -27.91 -9.67
C LYS A 298 -4.30 -28.34 -10.78
N ILE A 299 -3.13 -28.82 -10.36
CA ILE A 299 -2.13 -29.42 -11.23
C ILE A 299 -2.58 -30.84 -11.62
N PRO A 300 -2.75 -31.15 -12.92
CA PRO A 300 -3.04 -32.52 -13.33
C PRO A 300 -1.81 -33.41 -13.14
N ASN A 301 -1.99 -34.60 -12.55
CA ASN A 301 -0.93 -35.59 -12.34
C ASN A 301 0.30 -35.01 -11.61
N CYS A 302 0.08 -34.48 -10.40
CA CYS A 302 1.14 -33.97 -9.52
C CYS A 302 2.29 -34.98 -9.40
N LEU A 303 3.52 -34.47 -9.31
CA LEU A 303 4.71 -35.30 -9.12
C LEU A 303 4.74 -35.75 -7.65
N SER A 304 4.85 -37.06 -7.39
CA SER A 304 5.05 -37.57 -6.01
C SER A 304 6.50 -37.33 -5.55
N ILE A 305 6.65 -36.96 -4.26
CA ILE A 305 7.91 -36.63 -3.57
C ILE A 305 8.59 -37.87 -3.02
N SER A 306 7.88 -39.00 -2.83
CA SER A 306 8.43 -40.27 -2.30
C SER A 306 9.75 -40.69 -2.96
N LYS A 307 10.07 -40.12 -4.13
CA LYS A 307 11.37 -40.18 -4.78
C LYS A 307 11.78 -38.84 -5.45
N SER A 308 11.92 -37.73 -4.71
CA SER A 308 12.43 -36.45 -5.26
C SER A 308 13.72 -36.63 -6.08
N HIS A 309 14.57 -37.56 -5.65
CA HIS A 309 15.82 -37.97 -6.30
C HIS A 309 15.63 -38.82 -7.58
N ASP A 310 14.46 -39.45 -7.80
CA ASP A 310 14.13 -40.18 -9.05
C ASP A 310 13.45 -39.29 -10.11
N ILE A 311 13.14 -38.02 -9.81
CA ILE A 311 12.59 -37.09 -10.79
C ILE A 311 13.68 -36.76 -11.82
N LYS A 312 13.72 -37.54 -12.90
CA LYS A 312 14.66 -37.37 -14.00
C LYS A 312 14.08 -36.46 -15.08
N PHE A 313 14.92 -35.54 -15.55
CA PHE A 313 14.64 -34.84 -16.80
C PHE A 313 14.79 -35.81 -17.97
N THR A 314 13.75 -35.91 -18.78
CA THR A 314 13.89 -36.48 -20.12
C THR A 314 14.67 -35.51 -21.00
N GLU A 315 15.22 -36.00 -22.11
CA GLU A 315 15.91 -35.10 -23.07
C GLU A 315 14.95 -34.04 -23.63
N LEU A 316 13.66 -34.35 -23.79
CA LEU A 316 12.63 -33.39 -24.18
C LEU A 316 12.38 -32.32 -23.11
N ASP A 317 12.42 -32.68 -21.82
CA ASP A 317 12.28 -31.69 -20.74
C ASP A 317 13.44 -30.69 -20.80
N LYS A 318 14.68 -31.19 -20.97
CA LYS A 318 15.87 -30.34 -21.08
C LYS A 318 15.80 -29.45 -22.31
N GLU A 319 15.49 -30.03 -23.48
CA GLU A 319 15.37 -29.26 -24.73
C GLU A 319 14.30 -28.17 -24.63
N TYR A 320 13.17 -28.45 -23.98
CA TYR A 320 12.14 -27.45 -23.76
C TYR A 320 12.61 -26.34 -22.80
N LEU A 321 13.18 -26.70 -21.64
CA LEU A 321 13.64 -25.71 -20.66
C LEU A 321 14.80 -24.87 -21.17
N LEU A 322 15.71 -25.44 -21.97
CA LEU A 322 16.85 -24.74 -22.56
C LEU A 322 16.44 -23.61 -23.51
N LYS A 323 15.20 -23.59 -24.01
CA LYS A 323 14.65 -22.45 -24.77
C LYS A 323 14.54 -21.18 -23.94
N PHE A 324 14.42 -21.31 -22.62
CA PHE A 324 14.17 -20.20 -21.69
C PHE A 324 15.26 -20.08 -20.63
N MET A 325 15.58 -21.18 -19.96
CA MET A 325 16.41 -21.22 -18.77
C MET A 325 17.90 -21.32 -19.10
N ASN A 326 18.70 -20.70 -18.25
CA ASN A 326 20.14 -20.84 -18.26
C ASN A 326 20.56 -22.32 -18.11
N PRO A 327 21.39 -22.87 -19.01
CA PRO A 327 21.80 -24.28 -18.97
C PRO A 327 22.42 -24.72 -17.63
N TYR A 328 23.09 -23.82 -16.92
CA TYR A 328 23.72 -24.13 -15.62
C TYR A 328 22.70 -24.48 -14.53
N LEU A 329 21.44 -24.04 -14.66
CA LEU A 329 20.36 -24.35 -13.73
C LEU A 329 19.79 -25.75 -13.92
N LEU A 330 20.12 -26.42 -15.04
CA LEU A 330 19.63 -27.77 -15.35
C LEU A 330 20.65 -28.87 -15.00
N ILE A 331 21.81 -28.48 -14.46
CA ILE A 331 22.86 -29.41 -14.02
C ILE A 331 22.57 -29.87 -12.59
N ASP A 332 22.69 -31.18 -12.33
CA ASP A 332 22.41 -31.78 -11.02
C ASP A 332 23.17 -31.10 -9.88
N SER A 333 24.44 -30.77 -10.06
CA SER A 333 25.24 -30.08 -9.03
C SER A 333 24.70 -28.70 -8.65
N SER A 334 24.09 -27.99 -9.60
CA SER A 334 23.50 -26.67 -9.34
C SER A 334 22.16 -26.82 -8.64
N ILE A 335 21.35 -27.78 -9.09
CA ILE A 335 20.04 -28.09 -8.48
C ILE A 335 20.23 -28.49 -7.02
N THR A 336 21.19 -29.37 -6.71
CA THR A 336 21.50 -29.76 -5.32
C THR A 336 21.94 -28.57 -4.47
N LYS A 337 22.70 -27.62 -5.03
CA LYS A 337 23.10 -26.40 -4.30
C LYS A 337 21.90 -25.49 -4.02
N LEU A 338 21.05 -25.26 -5.02
CA LEU A 338 19.84 -24.45 -4.87
C LEU A 338 18.87 -25.08 -3.87
N SER A 339 18.71 -26.40 -3.95
CA SER A 339 17.90 -27.16 -3.02
C SER A 339 18.40 -27.00 -1.59
N LYS A 340 19.71 -27.16 -1.36
CA LYS A 340 20.29 -26.93 -0.03
C LYS A 340 20.03 -25.51 0.49
N ILE A 341 20.25 -24.48 -0.34
CA ILE A 341 20.00 -23.08 0.07
C ILE A 341 18.52 -22.91 0.44
N PHE A 342 17.61 -23.44 -0.38
CA PHE A 342 16.19 -23.33 -0.12
C PHE A 342 15.76 -24.08 1.15
N THR A 343 16.32 -25.25 1.42
CA THR A 343 16.08 -26.00 2.67
C THR A 343 16.59 -25.24 3.89
N ASP A 344 17.74 -24.57 3.79
CA ASP A 344 18.36 -23.86 4.91
C ASP A 344 17.64 -22.52 5.20
N GLU A 345 17.18 -21.80 4.17
CA GLU A 345 16.73 -20.39 4.28
C GLU A 345 15.24 -20.18 3.93
N SER A 346 14.55 -21.19 3.38
CA SER A 346 13.20 -21.06 2.78
C SER A 346 13.07 -20.01 1.66
N VAL A 347 14.17 -19.41 1.24
CA VAL A 347 14.26 -18.43 0.15
C VAL A 347 15.55 -18.62 -0.65
N VAL A 348 15.48 -18.46 -1.97
CA VAL A 348 16.65 -18.48 -2.85
C VAL A 348 16.51 -17.48 -4.00
N ASP A 349 17.54 -16.67 -4.17
CA ASP A 349 17.68 -15.74 -5.28
C ASP A 349 18.54 -16.35 -6.40
N ILE A 350 17.95 -16.51 -7.58
CA ILE A 350 18.60 -17.06 -8.76
C ILE A 350 18.84 -15.95 -9.78
N LEU A 351 20.09 -15.48 -9.82
CA LEU A 351 20.54 -14.50 -10.81
C LEU A 351 20.78 -15.16 -12.16
N SER A 352 20.52 -14.41 -13.24
CA SER A 352 20.68 -14.89 -14.62
C SER A 352 19.87 -16.17 -14.89
N PHE A 353 18.59 -16.14 -14.51
CA PHE A 353 17.68 -17.28 -14.62
C PHE A 353 17.44 -17.68 -16.08
N LEU A 354 17.14 -16.70 -16.92
CA LEU A 354 16.96 -16.86 -18.35
C LEU A 354 18.30 -17.00 -19.06
N ASN A 355 18.33 -17.78 -20.14
CA ASN A 355 19.48 -17.89 -21.03
C ASN A 355 19.73 -16.58 -21.80
N GLU A 356 20.93 -16.42 -22.34
CA GLU A 356 21.39 -15.21 -23.02
C GLU A 356 20.52 -14.84 -24.23
N GLU A 357 20.03 -15.82 -25.00
CA GLU A 357 19.22 -15.58 -26.20
C GLU A 357 17.86 -14.98 -25.85
N TYR A 358 17.14 -15.62 -24.93
CA TYR A 358 15.80 -15.20 -24.51
C TYR A 358 15.86 -13.89 -23.73
N GLU A 359 16.81 -13.75 -22.80
CA GLU A 359 16.94 -12.56 -21.97
C GLU A 359 17.35 -11.34 -22.80
N SER A 360 18.29 -11.47 -23.74
CA SER A 360 18.70 -10.37 -24.61
C SER A 360 17.56 -9.86 -25.48
N LEU A 361 16.78 -10.79 -26.08
CA LEU A 361 15.62 -10.44 -26.89
C LEU A 361 14.55 -9.74 -26.05
N LEU A 362 14.13 -10.34 -24.94
CA LEU A 362 13.07 -9.79 -24.10
C LEU A 362 13.47 -8.43 -23.51
N LYS A 363 14.73 -8.26 -23.09
CA LYS A 363 15.27 -6.99 -22.59
C LYS A 363 15.18 -5.90 -23.64
N CYS A 364 15.57 -6.22 -24.88
CA CYS A 364 15.52 -5.29 -26.00
C CYS A 364 14.08 -4.84 -26.26
N LEU A 365 13.14 -5.79 -26.29
CA LEU A 365 11.72 -5.51 -26.51
C LEU A 365 11.12 -4.63 -25.41
N ILE A 366 11.34 -4.96 -24.13
CA ILE A 366 10.82 -4.16 -23.01
C ILE A 366 11.46 -2.77 -23.00
N LYS A 367 12.78 -2.66 -23.20
CA LYS A 367 13.45 -1.34 -23.29
C LYS A 367 12.89 -0.50 -24.42
N SER A 368 12.66 -1.10 -25.59
CA SER A 368 12.07 -0.39 -26.71
C SER A 368 10.65 0.09 -26.40
N LEU A 369 9.82 -0.75 -25.78
CA LEU A 369 8.48 -0.38 -25.36
C LEU A 369 8.49 0.77 -24.35
N GLU A 370 9.35 0.72 -23.32
CA GLU A 370 9.43 1.77 -22.29
C GLU A 370 9.95 3.10 -22.84
N ILE A 371 10.87 3.09 -23.82
CA ILE A 371 11.41 4.33 -24.41
C ILE A 371 10.42 4.98 -25.39
N ASN A 372 9.74 4.16 -26.20
CA ASN A 372 8.88 4.66 -27.27
C ASN A 372 7.41 4.79 -26.85
N GLU A 373 6.99 4.07 -25.81
CA GLU A 373 5.63 3.98 -25.28
C GLU A 373 4.54 3.90 -26.36
N TYR A 374 4.52 2.81 -27.13
CA TYR A 374 3.50 2.61 -28.15
C TYR A 374 2.60 1.38 -27.90
N PRO A 375 1.27 1.55 -27.79
CA PRO A 375 0.59 2.83 -27.54
C PRO A 375 1.03 3.42 -26.19
N SER A 376 0.69 4.68 -25.94
CA SER A 376 1.03 5.34 -24.68
C SER A 376 0.53 4.52 -23.48
N MET A 377 1.30 4.56 -22.40
CA MET A 377 0.99 3.80 -21.19
C MET A 377 -0.41 4.18 -20.64
N PRO A 378 -1.31 3.20 -20.41
CA PRO A 378 -2.63 3.45 -19.82
C PRO A 378 -2.53 4.16 -18.47
N LYS A 379 -3.37 5.18 -18.25
CA LYS A 379 -3.36 6.04 -17.05
C LYS A 379 -4.54 5.81 -16.11
N ASN A 380 -5.67 5.37 -16.64
CA ASN A 380 -6.90 5.14 -15.90
C ASN A 380 -7.43 3.73 -16.15
N GLN A 381 -8.43 3.31 -15.38
CA GLN A 381 -9.01 1.98 -15.46
C GLN A 381 -9.58 1.66 -16.85
N ALA A 382 -10.33 2.59 -17.45
CA ALA A 382 -10.93 2.39 -18.77
C ALA A 382 -9.89 2.18 -19.90
N GLU A 383 -8.76 2.88 -19.83
CA GLU A 383 -7.64 2.69 -20.77
C GLU A 383 -6.96 1.32 -20.58
N VAL A 384 -6.83 0.85 -19.34
CA VAL A 384 -6.27 -0.49 -19.06
C VAL A 384 -7.21 -1.57 -19.58
N GLU A 385 -8.50 -1.47 -19.32
CA GLU A 385 -9.49 -2.45 -19.78
C GLU A 385 -9.60 -2.50 -21.31
N SER A 386 -9.45 -1.35 -21.97
CA SER A 386 -9.34 -1.27 -23.44
C SER A 386 -8.10 -1.98 -23.99
N SER A 387 -7.12 -2.27 -23.13
CA SER A 387 -5.89 -3.01 -23.44
C SER A 387 -5.92 -4.48 -23.01
N TYR A 388 -7.12 -5.04 -22.75
CA TYR A 388 -7.30 -6.49 -22.54
C TYR A 388 -6.48 -7.27 -23.59
N PRO A 389 -5.70 -8.30 -23.22
CA PRO A 389 -5.68 -9.03 -21.93
C PRO A 389 -5.11 -8.37 -20.67
N TRP A 390 -4.58 -7.14 -20.72
CA TRP A 390 -4.20 -6.43 -19.50
C TRP A 390 -5.44 -6.03 -18.69
N LYS A 391 -5.36 -6.20 -17.36
CA LYS A 391 -6.37 -5.84 -16.36
C LYS A 391 -5.76 -4.94 -15.29
N LEU A 392 -6.58 -4.24 -14.52
CA LEU A 392 -6.14 -3.38 -13.40
C LEU A 392 -6.50 -4.04 -12.06
N ALA A 393 -5.52 -4.17 -11.16
CA ALA A 393 -5.76 -4.67 -9.81
C ALA A 393 -6.53 -3.62 -8.97
N ILE A 394 -7.51 -4.09 -8.20
CA ILE A 394 -8.40 -3.31 -7.34
C ILE A 394 -8.63 -4.07 -6.01
N PRO A 395 -9.06 -3.39 -4.92
CA PRO A 395 -9.26 -1.95 -4.77
C PRO A 395 -8.00 -1.15 -4.41
N SER A 396 -8.03 0.15 -4.70
CA SER A 396 -6.88 1.06 -4.58
C SER A 396 -6.41 1.38 -3.16
N HIS A 397 -7.12 0.94 -2.11
CA HIS A 397 -6.64 1.00 -0.73
C HIS A 397 -5.90 -0.28 -0.30
N LYS A 398 -5.79 -1.27 -1.18
CA LYS A 398 -5.00 -2.50 -0.99
C LYS A 398 -3.89 -2.63 -2.03
N GLN A 399 -4.24 -2.37 -3.28
CA GLN A 399 -3.35 -2.60 -4.42
C GLN A 399 -3.78 -1.81 -5.66
N ARG A 400 -2.81 -1.53 -6.52
CA ARG A 400 -3.04 -1.02 -7.88
C ARG A 400 -1.86 -1.43 -8.75
N TYR A 401 -2.08 -2.24 -9.79
CA TYR A 401 -1.07 -2.60 -10.78
C TYR A 401 -1.73 -3.22 -12.01
N MET A 402 -1.05 -3.20 -13.15
CA MET A 402 -1.53 -3.89 -14.35
C MET A 402 -1.12 -5.36 -14.29
N TYR A 403 -2.03 -6.27 -14.69
CA TYR A 403 -1.73 -7.70 -14.73
C TYR A 403 -2.36 -8.44 -15.91
N ILE A 404 -1.80 -9.62 -16.21
CA ILE A 404 -2.38 -10.64 -17.08
C ILE A 404 -2.40 -11.95 -16.28
N ASP A 405 -3.58 -12.54 -16.14
CA ASP A 405 -3.81 -13.77 -15.36
C ASP A 405 -4.04 -15.01 -16.23
N GLY A 406 -4.03 -14.86 -17.56
CA GLY A 406 -4.34 -15.94 -18.49
C GLY A 406 -5.84 -16.28 -18.55
N GLY A 407 -6.68 -15.56 -17.81
CA GLY A 407 -8.13 -15.76 -17.74
C GLY A 407 -8.89 -15.03 -18.83
N GLU A 408 -10.21 -15.17 -18.79
CA GLU A 408 -11.11 -14.44 -19.68
C GLU A 408 -11.28 -12.97 -19.26
N TYR A 409 -11.93 -12.18 -20.11
CA TYR A 409 -12.30 -10.81 -19.80
C TYR A 409 -13.33 -10.78 -18.65
N GLU A 410 -13.07 -9.97 -17.63
CA GLU A 410 -13.92 -9.75 -16.47
C GLU A 410 -14.25 -8.25 -16.41
N ASP A 411 -15.52 -7.88 -16.49
CA ASP A 411 -15.96 -6.49 -16.37
C ASP A 411 -16.05 -6.06 -14.90
N ILE A 412 -15.00 -5.41 -14.41
CA ILE A 412 -14.88 -4.96 -13.01
C ILE A 412 -15.27 -3.49 -12.80
N ASN A 413 -16.00 -2.88 -13.74
CA ASN A 413 -16.36 -1.45 -13.69
C ASN A 413 -17.49 -1.11 -12.71
N SER A 414 -18.32 -2.10 -12.37
CA SER A 414 -19.52 -1.91 -11.56
C SER A 414 -19.65 -2.99 -10.49
N ALA A 415 -20.26 -2.64 -9.36
CA ALA A 415 -20.57 -3.60 -8.31
C ALA A 415 -21.44 -4.76 -8.83
N LYS A 416 -22.38 -4.45 -9.71
CA LYS A 416 -23.27 -5.44 -10.32
C LYS A 416 -22.50 -6.47 -11.14
N THR A 417 -21.60 -6.03 -12.01
CA THR A 417 -20.82 -6.93 -12.87
C THR A 417 -19.83 -7.76 -12.07
N ILE A 418 -19.22 -7.20 -11.01
CA ILE A 418 -18.39 -7.96 -10.06
C ILE A 418 -19.20 -9.06 -9.37
N LEU A 419 -20.40 -8.74 -8.87
CA LEU A 419 -21.28 -9.75 -8.24
C LEU A 419 -21.70 -10.83 -9.24
N GLU A 420 -21.96 -10.48 -10.49
CA GLU A 420 -22.25 -11.45 -11.56
C GLU A 420 -21.05 -12.38 -11.83
N ILE A 421 -19.82 -11.83 -11.85
CA ILE A 421 -18.59 -12.61 -12.00
C ILE A 421 -18.44 -13.60 -10.84
N ASN A 422 -18.66 -13.16 -9.59
CA ASN A 422 -18.53 -14.00 -8.41
C ASN A 422 -19.62 -15.09 -8.29
N GLN A 423 -20.80 -14.86 -8.87
CA GLN A 423 -21.89 -15.86 -8.89
C GLN A 423 -21.62 -17.03 -9.83
N VAL A 424 -20.82 -16.83 -10.88
CA VAL A 424 -20.41 -17.91 -11.78
C VAL A 424 -19.36 -18.76 -11.06
N LYS A 425 -19.82 -19.69 -10.21
CA LYS A 425 -18.97 -20.66 -9.51
C LYS A 425 -17.95 -21.28 -10.46
N ASN A 426 -16.67 -20.94 -10.29
CA ASN A 426 -15.44 -21.63 -10.73
C ASN A 426 -15.58 -22.60 -11.93
N GLY A 427 -16.30 -22.19 -12.96
CA GLY A 427 -16.62 -23.02 -14.11
C GLY A 427 -15.46 -22.98 -15.10
N SER A 428 -14.45 -23.85 -14.91
CA SER A 428 -13.43 -24.18 -15.93
C SER A 428 -12.56 -23.03 -16.50
N ASN A 429 -12.57 -21.82 -15.95
CA ASN A 429 -11.65 -20.76 -16.40
C ASN A 429 -10.24 -20.95 -15.86
N CYS A 430 -9.55 -21.98 -16.36
CA CYS A 430 -8.13 -22.20 -16.14
C CYS A 430 -7.32 -21.17 -16.93
N SER A 431 -6.30 -20.57 -16.32
CA SER A 431 -5.37 -19.68 -17.01
C SER A 431 -4.75 -20.35 -18.25
N ASN A 432 -4.89 -19.72 -19.42
CA ASN A 432 -4.34 -20.21 -20.68
C ASN A 432 -3.56 -19.11 -21.41
N PHE A 433 -2.28 -19.00 -21.07
CA PHE A 433 -1.37 -18.00 -21.65
C PHE A 433 -1.11 -18.22 -23.15
N ASP A 434 -1.27 -19.43 -23.69
CA ASP A 434 -1.13 -19.68 -25.13
C ASP A 434 -2.28 -19.07 -25.94
N VAL A 435 -3.51 -19.10 -25.39
CA VAL A 435 -4.67 -18.44 -25.99
C VAL A 435 -4.51 -16.91 -25.88
N VAL A 436 -4.09 -16.42 -24.73
CA VAL A 436 -3.80 -14.99 -24.52
C VAL A 436 -2.72 -14.49 -25.48
N ALA A 437 -1.64 -15.25 -25.69
CA ALA A 437 -0.61 -14.92 -26.68
C ALA A 437 -1.18 -14.83 -28.11
N LYS A 438 -2.11 -15.71 -28.49
CA LYS A 438 -2.80 -15.64 -29.78
C LYS A 438 -3.68 -14.39 -29.90
N ILE A 439 -4.34 -13.96 -28.82
CA ILE A 439 -5.10 -12.70 -28.79
C ILE A 439 -4.15 -11.53 -29.07
N PHE A 440 -3.01 -11.46 -28.41
CA PHE A 440 -2.01 -10.43 -28.66
C PHE A 440 -1.45 -10.48 -30.09
N GLU A 441 -1.26 -11.66 -30.69
CA GLU A 441 -0.82 -11.77 -32.09
C GLU A 441 -1.87 -11.22 -33.05
N LEU A 442 -3.16 -11.47 -32.81
CA LEU A 442 -4.25 -10.86 -33.58
C LEU A 442 -4.28 -9.33 -33.41
N GLN A 443 -4.15 -8.83 -32.18
CA GLN A 443 -4.10 -7.39 -31.90
C GLN A 443 -2.88 -6.72 -32.54
N LYS A 444 -1.71 -7.37 -32.52
CA LYS A 444 -0.50 -6.94 -33.21
C LYS A 444 -0.70 -6.85 -34.72
N ASN A 445 -1.41 -7.81 -35.34
CA ASN A 445 -1.73 -7.77 -36.77
C ASN A 445 -2.67 -6.62 -37.12
N LEU A 446 -3.66 -6.35 -36.27
CA LEU A 446 -4.55 -5.20 -36.42
C LEU A 446 -3.78 -3.87 -36.26
N MET A 447 -2.94 -3.77 -35.23
CA MET A 447 -2.09 -2.60 -34.97
C MET A 447 -1.09 -2.35 -36.11
N SER A 448 -0.56 -3.41 -36.73
CA SER A 448 0.34 -3.30 -37.88
C SER A 448 -0.31 -2.65 -39.09
N SER A 449 -1.65 -2.59 -39.14
CA SER A 449 -2.40 -1.89 -40.18
C SER A 449 -2.71 -0.43 -39.83
N ASN A 450 -2.54 -0.03 -38.56
CA ASN A 450 -2.78 1.33 -38.08
C ASN A 450 -1.77 2.33 -38.70
N PRO A 451 -2.24 3.41 -39.37
CA PRO A 451 -1.36 4.43 -39.95
C PRO A 451 -0.37 5.05 -38.95
N ASP A 452 -0.80 5.31 -37.72
CA ASP A 452 0.03 5.94 -36.69
C ASP A 452 1.17 5.02 -36.27
N TYR A 453 0.89 3.72 -36.09
CA TYR A 453 1.93 2.73 -35.79
C TYR A 453 2.91 2.56 -36.94
N LYS A 454 2.42 2.54 -38.19
CA LYS A 454 3.27 2.49 -39.38
C LYS A 454 4.20 3.69 -39.44
N ASN A 455 3.68 4.89 -39.20
CA ASN A 455 4.48 6.12 -39.19
C ASN A 455 5.54 6.07 -38.08
N ALA A 456 5.15 5.68 -36.86
CA ALA A 456 6.08 5.53 -35.74
C ALA A 456 7.20 4.50 -36.05
N LYS A 457 6.86 3.37 -36.67
CA LYS A 457 7.83 2.33 -37.05
C LYS A 457 8.68 2.73 -38.27
N LEU A 458 8.20 3.62 -39.13
CA LEU A 458 8.99 4.22 -40.21
C LEU A 458 10.00 5.24 -39.68
N GLU A 459 9.62 6.01 -38.66
CA GLU A 459 10.50 6.99 -38.00
C GLU A 459 11.55 6.29 -37.12
N ASN A 460 11.17 5.23 -36.43
CA ASN A 460 12.05 4.42 -35.60
C ASN A 460 11.73 2.92 -35.77
N ASP A 461 12.58 2.21 -36.51
CA ASP A 461 12.42 0.80 -36.83
C ASP A 461 12.41 -0.12 -35.60
N LYS A 462 12.95 0.37 -34.48
CA LYS A 462 12.98 -0.34 -33.20
C LYS A 462 11.67 -0.27 -32.44
N VAL A 463 10.70 0.57 -32.83
CA VAL A 463 9.41 0.67 -32.14
C VAL A 463 8.72 -0.69 -32.15
N GLU A 464 8.53 -1.23 -30.97
CA GLU A 464 7.78 -2.46 -30.74
C GLU A 464 6.58 -2.16 -29.85
N GLY A 465 5.42 -2.65 -30.28
CA GLY A 465 4.17 -2.45 -29.54
C GLY A 465 4.10 -3.33 -28.29
N VAL A 466 3.30 -2.90 -27.31
CA VAL A 466 3.05 -3.67 -26.06
C VAL A 466 2.69 -5.14 -26.33
N ASN A 467 1.95 -5.41 -27.41
CA ASN A 467 1.54 -6.76 -27.79
C ASN A 467 2.72 -7.70 -28.02
N VAL A 468 3.83 -7.22 -28.60
CA VAL A 468 5.02 -8.04 -28.89
C VAL A 468 5.71 -8.47 -27.60
N VAL A 469 5.84 -7.53 -26.65
CA VAL A 469 6.35 -7.80 -25.30
C VAL A 469 5.42 -8.78 -24.57
N SER A 470 4.11 -8.52 -24.60
CA SER A 470 3.11 -9.36 -23.93
C SER A 470 3.10 -10.80 -24.44
N ILE A 471 3.30 -11.04 -25.75
CA ILE A 471 3.44 -12.39 -26.31
C ILE A 471 4.61 -13.14 -25.65
N LYS A 472 5.78 -12.50 -25.54
CA LYS A 472 6.95 -13.12 -24.90
C LYS A 472 6.74 -13.35 -23.41
N LEU A 473 6.10 -12.43 -22.72
CA LEU A 473 5.74 -12.64 -21.31
C LEU A 473 4.75 -13.82 -21.15
N CYS A 474 3.80 -13.99 -22.07
CA CYS A 474 2.89 -15.13 -22.07
C CYS A 474 3.60 -16.46 -22.36
N GLU A 475 4.55 -16.50 -23.30
CA GLU A 475 5.39 -17.69 -23.55
C GLU A 475 6.15 -18.10 -22.28
N LEU A 476 6.71 -17.12 -21.55
CA LEU A 476 7.43 -17.36 -20.31
C LEU A 476 6.49 -17.80 -19.17
N ALA A 477 5.30 -17.19 -19.07
CA ALA A 477 4.26 -17.63 -18.13
C ALA A 477 3.79 -19.07 -18.41
N SER A 478 3.63 -19.47 -19.68
CA SER A 478 3.37 -20.85 -20.08
C SER A 478 4.49 -21.80 -19.64
N MET A 479 5.75 -21.38 -19.69
CA MET A 479 6.90 -22.18 -19.22
C MET A 479 6.81 -22.46 -17.71
N PHE A 480 6.47 -21.47 -16.89
CA PHE A 480 6.29 -21.64 -15.44
C PHE A 480 5.16 -22.62 -15.07
N LYS A 481 4.15 -22.80 -15.95
CA LYS A 481 3.09 -23.81 -15.79
C LYS A 481 3.44 -25.17 -16.39
N SER A 482 4.58 -25.31 -17.07
CA SER A 482 4.95 -26.54 -17.78
C SER A 482 5.27 -27.70 -16.81
N LYS A 483 5.13 -28.94 -17.29
CA LYS A 483 5.54 -30.13 -16.51
C LYS A 483 7.06 -30.16 -16.28
N ALA A 484 7.83 -29.73 -17.29
CA ALA A 484 9.29 -29.72 -17.21
C ALA A 484 9.78 -28.74 -16.13
N PHE A 485 9.19 -27.54 -16.04
CA PHE A 485 9.54 -26.58 -15.01
C PHE A 485 9.15 -27.07 -13.62
N ARG A 486 7.96 -27.66 -13.47
CA ARG A 486 7.54 -28.26 -12.19
C ARG A 486 8.47 -29.38 -11.72
N LYS A 487 9.03 -30.19 -12.63
CA LYS A 487 10.10 -31.15 -12.25
C LYS A 487 11.32 -30.45 -11.69
N TRP A 488 11.76 -29.36 -12.31
CA TRP A 488 12.90 -28.58 -11.83
C TRP A 488 12.60 -27.95 -10.46
N LEU A 489 11.41 -27.36 -10.31
CA LEU A 489 10.98 -26.72 -9.08
C LEU A 489 10.88 -27.73 -7.93
N THR A 490 10.22 -28.87 -8.12
CA THR A 490 10.13 -29.95 -7.12
C THR A 490 11.51 -30.49 -6.73
N ARG A 491 12.51 -30.50 -7.63
CA ARG A 491 13.88 -30.91 -7.26
C ARG A 491 14.64 -29.88 -6.44
N ILE A 492 14.23 -28.61 -6.48
CA ILE A 492 14.82 -27.56 -5.66
C ILE A 492 14.12 -27.52 -4.31
N THR A 493 12.80 -27.50 -4.30
CA THR A 493 12.04 -27.31 -3.07
C THR A 493 11.80 -28.59 -2.29
N GLU A 494 11.90 -29.75 -2.95
CA GLU A 494 11.47 -31.04 -2.41
C GLU A 494 9.98 -31.08 -2.03
N LEU A 495 9.17 -30.17 -2.57
CA LEU A 495 7.72 -30.07 -2.31
C LEU A 495 6.88 -30.62 -3.47
N LYS A 496 5.75 -31.26 -3.14
CA LYS A 496 4.72 -31.65 -4.12
C LYS A 496 3.84 -30.45 -4.40
N LEU A 497 3.90 -29.99 -5.64
CA LEU A 497 3.08 -28.90 -6.14
C LEU A 497 1.69 -29.44 -6.50
N VAL A 498 0.66 -28.93 -5.83
CA VAL A 498 -0.73 -29.42 -5.97
C VAL A 498 -1.60 -28.45 -6.78
N LYS A 499 -1.46 -27.15 -6.54
CA LYS A 499 -2.17 -26.11 -7.30
C LYS A 499 -1.18 -25.03 -7.74
N ASP A 500 -1.48 -24.33 -8.84
CA ASP A 500 -0.66 -23.22 -9.32
C ASP A 500 -1.48 -21.98 -9.74
N ASN A 501 -0.85 -20.82 -9.65
CA ASN A 501 -1.30 -19.54 -10.19
C ASN A 501 -0.10 -18.78 -10.76
N VAL A 502 -0.30 -18.04 -11.85
CA VAL A 502 0.76 -17.24 -12.48
C VAL A 502 0.14 -15.91 -12.91
N LEU A 503 0.84 -14.81 -12.62
CA LEU A 503 0.46 -13.44 -12.99
C LEU A 503 1.65 -12.75 -13.64
N ILE A 504 1.45 -12.21 -14.84
CA ILE A 504 2.38 -11.23 -15.42
C ILE A 504 1.98 -9.88 -14.87
N ARG A 505 2.90 -9.10 -14.29
CA ARG A 505 2.58 -7.80 -13.66
C ARG A 505 3.45 -6.68 -14.21
N ARG A 506 2.85 -5.50 -14.32
CA ARG A 506 3.51 -4.24 -14.67
C ARG A 506 3.09 -3.16 -13.67
N PHE A 507 4.07 -2.55 -13.03
CA PHE A 507 3.89 -1.47 -12.06
C PHE A 507 4.38 -0.16 -12.67
N ARG A 508 3.43 0.73 -12.95
CA ARG A 508 3.65 2.01 -13.63
C ARG A 508 4.17 3.08 -12.67
N PRO A 509 5.17 3.87 -13.08
CA PRO A 509 5.65 5.03 -12.33
C PRO A 509 4.52 5.98 -11.94
N GLY A 510 4.48 6.36 -10.67
CA GLY A 510 3.53 7.30 -10.11
C GLY A 510 2.15 6.72 -9.81
N GLN A 511 1.92 5.43 -10.01
CA GLN A 511 0.58 4.83 -9.92
C GLN A 511 0.48 3.57 -9.08
N ASP A 512 1.42 2.64 -9.24
CA ASP A 512 1.18 1.24 -8.90
C ASP A 512 1.99 0.76 -7.69
N PHE A 513 1.37 -0.11 -6.88
CA PHE A 513 1.85 -0.66 -5.61
C PHE A 513 1.01 -1.88 -5.17
N ILE A 514 1.50 -2.58 -4.16
CA ILE A 514 0.75 -3.55 -3.35
C ILE A 514 1.06 -3.20 -1.88
N LEU A 515 0.06 -3.06 -1.01
CA LEU A 515 0.26 -2.91 0.44
C LEU A 515 0.55 -4.26 1.10
N ALA A 516 1.03 -4.25 2.35
CA ALA A 516 1.33 -5.50 3.02
C ALA A 516 0.07 -6.34 3.27
N THR A 517 0.18 -7.61 2.91
CA THR A 517 -0.92 -8.58 2.97
C THR A 517 -0.38 -9.91 3.46
N LYS A 518 -1.10 -10.52 4.42
CA LYS A 518 -0.90 -11.93 4.81
C LYS A 518 -1.40 -12.84 3.68
N ASN A 519 -0.85 -14.04 3.60
CA ASN A 519 -1.44 -15.09 2.78
C ASN A 519 -2.74 -15.55 3.44
N THR A 520 -3.88 -15.01 3.03
CA THR A 520 -5.17 -15.52 3.52
C THR A 520 -5.56 -16.75 2.72
N ASP A 521 -5.86 -17.85 3.40
CA ASP A 521 -6.21 -19.14 2.81
C ASP A 521 -7.29 -19.04 1.73
N ASP A 522 -7.11 -19.81 0.65
CA ASP A 522 -8.20 -20.14 -0.25
C ASP A 522 -9.25 -20.94 0.56
N GLU A 523 -10.36 -20.31 0.93
CA GLU A 523 -11.49 -20.96 1.63
C GLU A 523 -12.16 -22.08 0.81
N ASP A 524 -11.76 -22.27 -0.45
CA ASP A 524 -12.17 -23.38 -1.31
C ASP A 524 -11.28 -24.62 -1.06
N ASP A 525 -11.28 -25.09 0.19
CA ASP A 525 -10.67 -26.36 0.58
C ASP A 525 -11.61 -27.53 0.22
N ASP A 526 -11.74 -27.78 -1.10
CA ASP A 526 -12.22 -29.05 -1.62
C ASP A 526 -11.13 -30.11 -1.35
N SER A 527 -11.02 -30.51 -0.09
CA SER A 527 -10.10 -31.51 0.47
C SER A 527 -10.36 -32.88 -0.14
N ASN A 528 -9.86 -33.08 -1.36
CA ASN A 528 -9.73 -34.38 -2.00
C ASN A 528 -8.45 -35.10 -1.52
N GLY A 529 -8.30 -35.24 -0.20
CA GLY A 529 -7.40 -36.21 0.43
C GLY A 529 -5.88 -35.93 0.42
N ASP A 530 -5.39 -34.80 -0.09
CA ASP A 530 -3.99 -34.37 0.10
C ASP A 530 -3.94 -33.39 1.30
N GLU A 531 -3.13 -33.66 2.32
CA GLU A 531 -2.82 -32.70 3.40
C GLU A 531 -2.00 -31.53 2.81
N LEU A 532 -2.64 -30.39 2.63
CA LEU A 532 -2.00 -29.19 2.09
C LEU A 532 -1.27 -28.45 3.20
N MET A 533 -0.07 -27.94 2.90
CA MET A 533 0.67 -27.08 3.83
C MET A 533 0.00 -25.71 3.92
N ASP A 534 0.05 -25.07 5.09
CA ASP A 534 -0.60 -23.79 5.34
C ASP A 534 0.00 -22.64 4.50
N GLY A 535 1.32 -22.60 4.36
CA GLY A 535 2.02 -21.59 3.56
C GLY A 535 1.88 -21.75 2.04
N LEU A 536 2.45 -20.79 1.33
CA LEU A 536 2.46 -20.72 -0.14
C LEU A 536 3.91 -20.67 -0.65
N LEU A 537 4.23 -21.54 -1.60
CA LEU A 537 5.47 -21.40 -2.36
C LEU A 537 5.26 -20.32 -3.42
N GLU A 538 6.07 -19.27 -3.39
CA GLU A 538 5.99 -18.12 -4.30
C GLU A 538 7.27 -17.94 -5.10
N GLY A 539 7.12 -17.66 -6.39
CA GLY A 539 8.21 -17.29 -7.30
C GLY A 539 7.99 -15.88 -7.87
N THR A 540 9.04 -15.07 -7.91
CA THR A 540 9.01 -13.75 -8.55
C THR A 540 10.14 -13.66 -9.60
N MET A 541 9.78 -13.67 -10.88
CA MET A 541 10.69 -13.42 -11.99
C MET A 541 10.79 -11.92 -12.28
N SER A 542 11.83 -11.26 -11.79
CA SER A 542 12.08 -9.83 -12.03
C SER A 542 12.63 -9.59 -13.44
N LEU A 543 11.93 -8.74 -14.20
CA LEU A 543 12.18 -8.43 -15.61
C LEU A 543 12.26 -6.91 -15.84
N THR A 544 12.79 -6.18 -14.86
CA THR A 544 12.88 -4.71 -14.92
C THR A 544 14.18 -4.30 -15.59
N PRO A 545 14.16 -3.72 -16.82
CA PRO A 545 15.38 -3.56 -17.62
C PRO A 545 16.14 -2.26 -17.34
N SER A 546 15.52 -1.33 -16.62
CA SER A 546 16.14 -0.09 -16.16
C SER A 546 17.09 -0.36 -14.98
N HIS A 547 18.05 0.54 -14.76
CA HIS A 547 19.09 0.43 -13.74
C HIS A 547 18.92 1.53 -12.69
N GLY A 548 19.51 1.39 -11.50
CA GLY A 548 19.51 2.41 -10.43
C GLY A 548 18.53 2.17 -9.28
N TRP A 549 17.80 1.06 -9.33
CA TRP A 549 16.83 0.65 -8.30
C TRP A 549 17.47 0.31 -6.97
N GLU A 550 18.79 0.05 -6.94
CA GLU A 550 19.54 -0.42 -5.77
C GLU A 550 19.51 0.57 -4.59
N SER A 551 19.16 1.83 -4.83
CA SER A 551 18.99 2.84 -3.78
C SER A 551 17.68 2.68 -2.98
N GLY A 552 16.69 1.96 -3.51
CA GLY A 552 15.34 1.86 -2.94
C GLY A 552 14.50 3.15 -3.07
N GLU A 553 15.08 4.28 -3.48
CA GLU A 553 14.41 5.59 -3.44
C GLU A 553 13.24 5.72 -4.42
N TRP A 554 13.24 4.95 -5.51
CA TRP A 554 12.13 4.87 -6.47
C TRP A 554 11.04 3.87 -6.07
N GLY A 555 11.20 3.18 -4.94
CA GLY A 555 10.31 2.10 -4.52
C GLY A 555 10.38 0.92 -5.50
N GLY A 556 9.25 0.25 -5.72
CA GLY A 556 9.17 -0.95 -6.56
C GLY A 556 9.91 -2.17 -6.00
N TYR A 557 10.51 -2.10 -4.82
CA TYR A 557 11.08 -3.27 -4.15
C TYR A 557 9.98 -4.17 -3.59
N GLU A 558 10.24 -5.47 -3.59
CA GLU A 558 9.44 -6.48 -2.91
C GLU A 558 9.99 -6.62 -1.48
N LEU A 559 9.12 -6.62 -0.48
CA LEU A 559 9.53 -6.73 0.92
C LEU A 559 8.61 -7.71 1.65
N CYS A 560 9.21 -8.60 2.43
CA CYS A 560 8.52 -9.50 3.34
C CYS A 560 8.89 -9.15 4.78
N LEU A 561 7.89 -9.15 5.66
CA LEU A 561 8.03 -8.81 7.07
C LEU A 561 7.17 -9.73 7.94
N VAL A 562 7.62 -9.97 9.17
CA VAL A 562 6.87 -10.71 10.19
C VAL A 562 6.26 -9.73 11.17
N ASP A 563 5.10 -10.07 11.72
CA ASP A 563 4.42 -9.28 12.73
C ASP A 563 5.06 -9.51 14.11
N ASP A 564 5.68 -8.48 14.70
CA ASP A 564 6.34 -8.58 16.02
C ASP A 564 5.33 -8.81 17.16
N ASP A 565 4.06 -8.45 16.98
CA ASP A 565 3.05 -8.53 18.03
C ASP A 565 2.57 -9.98 18.27
N GLU A 566 2.70 -10.91 17.31
CA GLU A 566 2.44 -12.34 17.50
C GLU A 566 3.50 -13.04 18.39
N ILE A 567 4.74 -12.52 18.45
CA ILE A 567 5.83 -13.10 19.26
C ILE A 567 5.64 -12.77 20.76
N SER A 568 4.91 -11.69 21.08
CA SER A 568 4.71 -11.23 22.45
C SER A 568 3.63 -12.00 23.24
N HIS A 569 2.84 -12.84 22.58
CA HIS A 569 1.76 -13.60 23.23
C HIS A 569 2.20 -14.93 23.87
N ASP A 570 3.46 -15.35 23.69
CA ASP A 570 3.96 -16.64 24.22
C ASP A 570 4.79 -16.53 25.53
N HIS A 571 4.92 -15.35 26.12
CA HIS A 571 5.57 -15.19 27.44
C HIS A 571 4.70 -14.41 28.45
N ASP A 572 4.31 -15.14 29.49
CA ASP A 572 3.73 -14.72 30.77
C ASP A 572 2.30 -14.16 30.76
N HIS A 573 1.33 -15.08 30.71
CA HIS A 573 0.02 -14.88 31.34
C HIS A 573 0.18 -14.68 32.86
N ASP A 574 0.28 -13.44 33.32
CA ASP A 574 -0.11 -13.06 34.68
C ASP A 574 -1.43 -12.28 34.62
N ASP A 575 -2.48 -12.98 34.99
CA ASP A 575 -3.89 -12.63 34.86
C ASP A 575 -4.31 -11.66 35.98
N ASN A 576 -3.99 -10.35 35.86
CA ASN A 576 -4.67 -9.31 36.66
C ASN A 576 -4.43 -7.83 36.24
N SER A 577 -4.73 -7.45 34.99
CA SER A 577 -5.02 -6.03 34.72
C SER A 577 -6.15 -5.85 33.71
N THR A 578 -7.36 -5.59 34.24
CA THR A 578 -8.49 -5.07 33.47
C THR A 578 -8.17 -3.62 33.05
N LYS A 579 -7.53 -3.44 31.91
CA LYS A 579 -7.56 -2.18 31.15
C LYS A 579 -7.96 -2.52 29.72
N PRO A 580 -8.98 -1.86 29.15
CA PRO A 580 -9.24 -2.00 27.72
C PRO A 580 -8.01 -1.47 26.97
N ASP A 581 -7.53 -2.25 26.01
CA ASP A 581 -6.46 -1.86 25.09
C ASP A 581 -6.85 -0.55 24.40
N GLU A 582 -6.26 0.57 24.84
CA GLU A 582 -6.30 1.83 24.10
C GLU A 582 -5.47 1.60 22.83
N LEU A 583 -6.14 1.27 21.71
CA LEU A 583 -5.54 1.31 20.37
C LEU A 583 -4.82 2.65 20.20
N ASN A 584 -3.53 2.62 19.86
CA ASN A 584 -2.73 3.81 19.76
C ASN A 584 -3.12 4.52 18.45
N GLU A 585 -3.69 5.73 18.52
CA GLU A 585 -4.29 6.43 17.35
C GLU A 585 -3.27 6.82 16.26
N ASP A 586 -1.98 6.61 16.51
CA ASP A 586 -0.88 6.76 15.55
C ASP A 586 -0.68 5.52 14.63
N GLU A 587 -1.46 4.45 14.81
CA GLU A 587 -1.35 3.14 14.14
C GLU A 587 -2.10 3.05 12.79
N ALA A 588 -2.02 4.09 11.95
CA ALA A 588 -2.59 4.05 10.60
C ALA A 588 -1.80 3.16 9.62
N ALA A 589 -0.54 2.83 9.96
CA ALA A 589 0.19 1.76 9.31
C ALA A 589 -0.10 0.48 10.09
N ILE A 590 -0.52 -0.57 9.38
CA ILE A 590 -0.88 -1.88 9.98
C ILE A 590 0.33 -2.48 10.75
N TYR A 591 1.55 -1.97 10.50
CA TYR A 591 2.79 -2.38 11.16
C TYR A 591 3.60 -1.14 11.51
N ARG A 592 4.34 -1.19 12.63
CA ARG A 592 5.34 -0.16 12.97
C ARG A 592 6.28 0.01 11.79
N THR A 593 6.88 1.20 11.62
CA THR A 593 8.07 1.38 10.77
C THR A 593 8.93 0.16 11.00
N ALA A 594 9.12 -0.68 9.98
CA ALA A 594 9.80 -1.95 10.13
C ALA A 594 11.12 -1.65 10.82
N ASP A 595 11.20 -1.94 12.12
CA ASP A 595 12.49 -2.02 12.76
C ASP A 595 13.24 -3.07 11.94
N LYS A 596 14.51 -2.82 11.63
CA LYS A 596 15.27 -3.68 10.70
C LYS A 596 15.22 -5.17 11.07
N ASP A 597 14.84 -5.47 12.31
CA ASP A 597 14.73 -6.78 12.89
C ASP A 597 13.47 -7.56 12.44
N SER A 598 12.42 -6.91 11.91
CA SER A 598 11.18 -7.59 11.43
C SER A 598 11.15 -7.87 9.92
N VAL A 599 12.10 -7.31 9.15
CA VAL A 599 12.22 -7.56 7.70
C VAL A 599 12.93 -8.90 7.46
N VAL A 600 12.20 -9.86 6.88
CA VAL A 600 12.74 -11.20 6.59
C VAL A 600 13.26 -11.35 5.16
N TYR A 601 12.78 -10.53 4.22
CA TYR A 601 13.29 -10.51 2.85
C TYR A 601 13.09 -9.15 2.19
N GLU A 602 14.09 -8.70 1.43
CA GLU A 602 14.00 -7.49 0.60
C GLU A 602 14.62 -7.75 -0.78
N GLY A 603 13.84 -7.47 -1.83
CA GLY A 603 14.21 -7.69 -3.22
C GLY A 603 13.98 -6.46 -4.09
N GLN A 604 15.07 -5.80 -4.48
CA GLN A 604 15.02 -4.66 -5.42
C GLN A 604 14.57 -5.07 -6.83
N ALA A 605 13.90 -4.16 -7.54
CA ALA A 605 13.54 -4.39 -8.94
C ALA A 605 14.82 -4.51 -9.80
N CYS A 606 14.94 -5.59 -10.56
CA CYS A 606 16.15 -5.86 -11.33
C CYS A 606 15.83 -6.68 -12.59
N TRP A 607 16.88 -6.95 -13.37
CA TRP A 607 16.76 -7.72 -14.60
C TRP A 607 17.21 -9.17 -14.39
N ASN A 608 16.38 -10.12 -14.85
CA ASN A 608 16.72 -11.54 -14.96
C ASN A 608 17.10 -12.19 -13.62
N ARG A 609 16.29 -11.93 -12.58
CA ARG A 609 16.38 -12.62 -11.28
C ARG A 609 15.09 -13.38 -11.01
N PHE A 610 15.20 -14.66 -10.67
CA PHE A 610 14.09 -15.45 -10.16
C PHE A 610 14.28 -15.67 -8.67
N THR A 611 13.42 -15.07 -7.87
CA THR A 611 13.35 -15.31 -6.42
C THR A 611 12.34 -16.41 -6.18
N LEU A 612 12.69 -17.40 -5.37
CA LEU A 612 11.77 -18.45 -4.91
C LEU A 612 11.74 -18.45 -3.38
N MET A 613 10.56 -18.37 -2.78
CA MET A 613 10.37 -18.32 -1.33
C MET A 613 9.19 -19.18 -0.90
N TYR A 614 9.29 -19.85 0.24
CA TYR A 614 8.13 -20.38 0.94
C TYR A 614 7.64 -19.34 1.95
N ARG A 615 6.42 -18.84 1.76
CA ARG A 615 5.81 -17.81 2.60
C ARG A 615 4.76 -18.43 3.50
N ASP A 616 5.05 -18.53 4.78
CA ASP A 616 4.08 -18.93 5.79
C ASP A 616 2.94 -17.89 5.93
N PRO A 617 1.85 -18.22 6.66
CA PRO A 617 0.72 -17.30 6.83
C PRO A 617 1.01 -16.04 7.67
N SER A 618 2.04 -16.05 8.53
CA SER A 618 2.38 -14.89 9.38
C SER A 618 3.22 -13.85 8.62
N VAL A 619 3.96 -14.28 7.60
CA VAL A 619 4.78 -13.39 6.75
C VAL A 619 3.92 -12.57 5.79
N MET A 620 3.98 -11.26 5.98
CA MET A 620 3.36 -10.26 5.12
C MET A 620 4.28 -9.86 3.99
N LYS A 621 3.69 -9.57 2.83
CA LYS A 621 4.43 -9.21 1.63
C LYS A 621 3.82 -8.03 0.92
N PHE A 622 4.65 -7.14 0.39
CA PHE A 622 4.21 -5.99 -0.39
C PHE A 622 5.20 -5.64 -1.51
N VAL A 623 4.73 -4.82 -2.46
CA VAL A 623 5.58 -4.20 -3.49
C VAL A 623 5.43 -2.69 -3.34
N LYS A 624 6.52 -2.03 -2.94
CA LYS A 624 6.49 -0.59 -2.66
C LYS A 624 6.04 0.19 -3.90
N TYR A 625 5.27 1.24 -3.67
CA TYR A 625 4.89 2.22 -4.69
C TYR A 625 6.06 2.63 -5.59
N VAL A 626 5.85 2.52 -6.91
CA VAL A 626 6.83 2.94 -7.90
C VAL A 626 6.72 4.45 -8.10
N SER A 627 7.75 5.19 -7.70
CA SER A 627 7.84 6.65 -7.84
C SER A 627 7.64 7.09 -9.30
N TYR A 628 7.01 8.25 -9.50
CA TYR A 628 6.91 8.96 -10.77
C TYR A 628 8.29 9.21 -11.42
N GLU A 629 9.35 9.31 -10.62
CA GLU A 629 10.71 9.51 -11.11
C GLU A 629 11.44 8.23 -11.49
N ALA A 630 10.80 7.07 -11.31
CA ALA A 630 11.38 5.81 -11.73
C ALA A 630 11.71 5.84 -13.23
N PRO A 631 12.86 5.27 -13.65
CA PRO A 631 13.33 5.30 -15.04
C PRO A 631 12.50 4.43 -16.01
N GLY A 632 11.45 3.78 -15.51
CA GLY A 632 10.55 2.91 -16.26
C GLY A 632 9.68 2.10 -15.31
N CYS A 633 8.76 1.29 -15.84
CA CYS A 633 7.96 0.39 -15.02
C CYS A 633 8.81 -0.71 -14.35
N ARG A 634 8.35 -1.19 -13.19
CA ARG A 634 8.73 -2.52 -12.71
C ARG A 634 7.91 -3.57 -13.47
N TRP A 635 8.60 -4.59 -13.96
CA TRP A 635 8.01 -5.74 -14.64
C TRP A 635 8.39 -7.01 -13.91
N ASP A 636 7.42 -7.89 -13.67
CA ASP A 636 7.70 -9.23 -13.17
C ASP A 636 6.66 -10.26 -13.62
N ILE A 637 6.99 -11.54 -13.43
CA ILE A 637 6.03 -12.63 -13.44
C ILE A 637 6.03 -13.22 -12.03
N ASN A 638 4.90 -13.13 -11.35
CA ASN A 638 4.66 -13.76 -10.07
C ASN A 638 4.02 -15.14 -10.28
N CYS A 639 4.44 -16.12 -9.50
CA CYS A 639 3.95 -17.48 -9.54
C CYS A 639 3.69 -17.92 -8.10
N SER A 640 2.62 -18.68 -7.90
CA SER A 640 2.24 -19.19 -6.59
C SER A 640 1.85 -20.65 -6.70
N TRP A 641 2.26 -21.46 -5.72
CA TRP A 641 1.97 -22.88 -5.67
C TRP A 641 1.54 -23.30 -4.26
N LYS A 642 0.38 -23.96 -4.16
CA LYS A 642 -0.01 -24.67 -2.94
C LYS A 642 0.66 -26.04 -2.96
N CYS A 643 1.30 -26.38 -1.85
CA CYS A 643 2.11 -27.59 -1.72
C CYS A 643 1.46 -28.55 -0.73
N SER A 644 1.75 -29.84 -0.87
CA SER A 644 1.50 -30.85 0.16
C SER A 644 2.82 -31.42 0.64
N ASP A 645 2.89 -31.80 1.90
CA ASP A 645 3.99 -32.62 2.40
C ASP A 645 3.69 -34.10 2.13
N GLU A 646 4.67 -34.87 1.65
CA GLU A 646 4.54 -36.34 1.48
C GLU A 646 5.54 -37.09 2.38
N PHE A 647 6.08 -36.47 3.43
CA PHE A 647 6.82 -37.20 4.46
C PHE A 647 5.86 -38.06 5.30
N ASP A 648 5.71 -39.34 4.90
CA ASP A 648 5.06 -40.37 5.71
C ASP A 648 5.68 -40.40 7.12
N GLU A 649 4.89 -40.12 8.17
CA GLU A 649 5.20 -40.46 9.57
C GLU A 649 5.15 -41.99 9.79
N SER A 650 5.99 -42.74 9.09
CA SER A 650 6.15 -44.17 9.36
C SER A 650 7.63 -44.59 9.40
N ASP A 651 8.27 -44.27 10.53
CA ASP A 651 9.39 -45.05 11.06
C ASP A 651 8.93 -45.88 12.27
#